data_AF-A0A937N8R2-F1
#
_entry.id   AF-A0A937N8R2-F1
#
_cell.length_a   1.000
_cell.length_b   1.000
_cell.length_c   1.000
_cell.angle_alpha   90.00
_cell.angle_beta   90.00
_cell.angle_gamma   90.00
#
_symmetry.space_group_name_H-M   'P 1'
#
loop_
_entity.id
_entity.type
_entity.pdbx_description
1 polymer ?
#
loop_
_entity_poly.entity_id
_entity_poly.type
_entity_poly.pdbx_seq_one_letter_code
_entity_poly.pdbx_strand_id
1 'polypeptide(L)'
;MPLEVLEPPGRAVLADAPVSVGVVFPKGTFAASDNARVVDDLGNIVPLDTEVTGWWDPEHRSVKWLLLKFPVTTDRRYWLEYPVQPTGGTARPIASQVDGAIRVDTGPLQAEFRASASLFPRIVLNGQELLDADATSHRLVLDPAATDATLGQVDWEIEEATPRRAIIRGLAFFQDKEAKRLAQLDLRIEFFKNESFVRVYHTIVWMIRDPAIGAREISLRLRPNLKSGGELSVGIEGDKMDDAWRDAWTTESRFCFLQSDVDCLSLLKDDQETQQARRLKGWLRMTGKDGRGLGISLRDAWQTYPKAFSLEDGKLGVELWPARGEPMGFGLEHIVPESLYHKKEWERYNWSKEAKHALHEYEANPAFEHTAEGAARTHELTLFFFDRSSKRSHAEIQSLTQQPVIVRQDPAAAMKVPLMGFSLSPVDQQAYPRMEEAVDALGRMTLARWEDLHDHGFWRFGMIRWGSPPLADASSGIYRWFDGVQYDLQLIPWILFMRGGSRDFYVEGERVGRYAMDVCTNHFNTRGAAPGYQGGAAISPFPWHSHHLHKSLKIHFLQYHYHLTGYPRAKDVMDEVIAGAIWAAEHHTRQPDDPYYRGRGREHYNVGRFWVSAYDETFDPKCRNFARQWLDVTLNREYNAALGNFRSPGIYLSGELAQQSRLWPNDEKLRSVLLEYLDNMGMPEMPDGGVRFTNRVMLCDPASRLTGDRRYAGVAFDVARSLADLVPEVDASNGISPQIPFSGNGYFRWRLGPILVGLAQGRSIGLRNDRPHLSHDTHIGFPADDKPQVYFRPHGDGDLEMKVILRETWNAEFPPVRISVIGAASEPASLLVPGQGRLAAVDRVLPLDTRWRTVEFTVKDVQKGKTYGLHFEGGNSNVGALVLADAQVVHRLAMGQPTALQNHAGQYHSGGRVFLKTNADKVTVHNFRGLPFSIRDANTWDLLYTSPLPMPPETEHQLGKDRLIAIVVASSRNWLKITSGVHPWVAAKRESWFLPE
;
A
#
# COMPACT_ATOMS: atom_id res chain seq x y z
N MET A 1 9.32 22.58 -15.17
CA MET A 1 9.26 21.21 -14.62
C MET A 1 8.26 20.40 -15.43
N PRO A 2 8.63 19.24 -16.01
CA PRO A 2 7.71 18.43 -16.83
C PRO A 2 6.50 17.91 -16.03
N LEU A 3 5.37 17.82 -16.72
CA LEU A 3 4.15 17.16 -16.29
C LEU A 3 3.83 16.04 -17.30
N GLU A 4 3.75 14.82 -16.82
CA GLU A 4 3.56 13.63 -17.64
C GLU A 4 2.08 13.26 -17.71
N VAL A 5 1.54 13.16 -18.93
CA VAL A 5 0.17 12.68 -19.17
C VAL A 5 0.22 11.16 -19.30
N LEU A 6 -0.57 10.46 -18.49
CA LEU A 6 -0.57 9.00 -18.37
C LEU A 6 -1.92 8.43 -18.81
N GLU A 7 -1.96 7.90 -20.03
CA GLU A 7 -3.17 7.33 -20.64
C GLU A 7 -3.18 5.80 -20.65
N PRO A 8 -4.36 5.16 -20.61
CA PRO A 8 -4.46 3.74 -20.90
C PRO A 8 -4.08 3.46 -22.37
N PRO A 9 -3.46 2.30 -22.67
CA PRO A 9 -3.10 1.93 -24.04
C PRO A 9 -4.33 1.91 -24.97
N GLY A 10 -4.15 2.38 -26.21
CA GLY A 10 -5.18 2.30 -27.26
C GLY A 10 -6.35 3.29 -27.12
N ARG A 11 -6.32 4.23 -26.18
CA ARG A 11 -7.34 5.27 -26.06
C ARG A 11 -7.23 6.29 -27.20
N ALA A 12 -8.37 6.71 -27.75
CA ALA A 12 -8.43 7.85 -28.64
C ALA A 12 -7.99 9.15 -27.93
N VAL A 13 -7.47 10.11 -28.70
CA VAL A 13 -7.07 11.42 -28.17
C VAL A 13 -8.29 12.14 -27.61
N LEU A 14 -8.17 12.64 -26.39
CA LEU A 14 -9.18 13.47 -25.75
C LEU A 14 -8.68 14.90 -25.71
N ALA A 15 -9.49 15.84 -26.20
CA ALA A 15 -9.23 17.26 -26.11
C ALA A 15 -9.82 17.87 -24.83
N ASP A 16 -9.08 18.80 -24.23
CA ASP A 16 -9.47 19.61 -23.07
C ASP A 16 -10.09 18.83 -21.90
N ALA A 17 -9.61 17.61 -21.63
CA ALA A 17 -10.06 16.84 -20.48
C ALA A 17 -9.72 17.59 -19.18
N PRO A 18 -10.69 17.83 -18.28
CA PRO A 18 -10.40 18.50 -17.02
C PRO A 18 -9.58 17.58 -16.12
N VAL A 19 -8.40 18.03 -15.71
CA VAL A 19 -7.53 17.29 -14.79
C VAL A 19 -7.23 18.09 -13.53
N SER A 20 -6.90 17.36 -12.47
CA SER A 20 -6.39 17.88 -11.21
C SER A 20 -5.14 17.09 -10.86
N VAL A 21 -4.04 17.77 -10.57
CA VAL A 21 -2.77 17.13 -10.21
C VAL A 21 -2.05 17.89 -9.11
N GLY A 22 -1.70 17.18 -8.05
CA GLY A 22 -0.85 17.68 -6.99
C GLY A 22 0.62 17.65 -7.39
N VAL A 23 1.32 18.75 -7.16
CA VAL A 23 2.77 18.82 -7.24
C VAL A 23 3.36 19.14 -5.88
N VAL A 24 4.48 18.50 -5.55
CA VAL A 24 5.18 18.67 -4.28
C VAL A 24 6.48 19.44 -4.46
N PHE A 25 6.77 20.37 -3.56
CA PHE A 25 7.95 21.22 -3.60
C PHE A 25 8.86 21.02 -2.38
N PRO A 26 10.18 20.98 -2.55
CA PRO A 26 11.11 21.08 -1.43
C PRO A 26 10.91 22.39 -0.64
N LYS A 27 11.22 22.35 0.65
CA LYS A 27 11.14 23.53 1.51
C LYS A 27 11.98 24.68 0.96
N GLY A 28 11.37 25.85 0.83
CA GLY A 28 12.00 27.07 0.31
C GLY A 28 12.00 27.20 -1.22
N THR A 29 11.46 26.23 -1.97
CA THR A 29 11.48 26.28 -3.45
C THR A 29 10.35 27.09 -4.06
N PHE A 30 9.16 27.08 -3.44
CA PHE A 30 7.98 27.83 -3.90
C PHE A 30 7.38 28.59 -2.71
N ALA A 31 7.39 29.91 -2.78
CA ALA A 31 6.88 30.80 -1.75
C ALA A 31 5.38 31.08 -1.92
N ALA A 32 4.71 31.52 -0.85
CA ALA A 32 3.31 31.91 -0.91
C ALA A 32 3.03 33.07 -1.89
N SER A 33 4.03 33.92 -2.15
CA SER A 33 3.95 35.05 -3.09
C SER A 33 4.22 34.65 -4.55
N ASP A 34 4.70 33.42 -4.79
CA ASP A 34 5.06 32.97 -6.13
C ASP A 34 3.81 32.60 -6.92
N ASN A 35 3.90 32.75 -8.25
CA ASN A 35 2.87 32.27 -9.17
C ASN A 35 3.43 31.13 -10.02
N ALA A 36 2.51 30.32 -10.53
CA ALA A 36 2.81 29.24 -11.46
C ALA A 36 2.01 29.41 -12.75
N ARG A 37 2.54 28.88 -13.86
CA ARG A 37 1.78 28.70 -15.10
C ARG A 37 2.08 27.33 -15.71
N VAL A 38 1.13 26.80 -16.46
CA VAL A 38 1.34 25.61 -17.28
C VAL A 38 1.49 26.03 -18.74
N VAL A 39 2.49 25.48 -19.42
CA VAL A 39 2.69 25.65 -20.86
C VAL A 39 2.66 24.31 -21.56
N ASP A 40 2.17 24.29 -22.80
CA ASP A 40 2.21 23.11 -23.66
C ASP A 40 3.51 23.04 -24.49
N ASP A 41 3.67 21.98 -25.28
CA ASP A 41 4.84 21.76 -26.16
C ASP A 41 4.93 22.70 -27.36
N LEU A 42 3.93 23.55 -27.59
CA LEU A 42 3.97 24.64 -28.56
C LEU A 42 4.31 25.98 -27.90
N GLY A 43 4.52 26.00 -26.57
CA GLY A 43 4.80 27.20 -25.80
C GLY A 43 3.56 28.04 -25.49
N ASN A 44 2.35 27.52 -25.71
CA ASN A 44 1.12 28.21 -25.35
C ASN A 44 0.89 28.12 -23.85
N ILE A 45 0.45 29.23 -23.24
CA ILE A 45 0.00 29.23 -21.85
C ILE A 45 -1.37 28.54 -21.78
N VAL A 46 -1.45 27.49 -20.98
CA VAL A 46 -2.70 26.79 -20.68
C VAL A 46 -3.37 27.50 -19.52
N PRO A 47 -4.69 27.73 -19.55
CA PRO A 47 -5.39 28.22 -18.37
C PRO A 47 -5.06 27.34 -17.16
N LEU A 48 -4.67 27.93 -16.02
CA LEU A 48 -4.33 27.19 -14.78
C LEU A 48 -5.04 27.75 -13.54
N ASP A 49 -5.81 26.93 -12.82
CA ASP A 49 -6.31 27.26 -11.47
C ASP A 49 -5.38 26.56 -10.48
N THR A 50 -4.99 27.25 -9.41
CA THR A 50 -4.08 26.71 -8.40
C THR A 50 -4.67 26.81 -7.00
N GLU A 51 -4.42 25.80 -6.18
CA GLU A 51 -4.81 25.78 -4.78
C GLU A 51 -3.63 25.26 -3.95
N VAL A 52 -3.22 25.98 -2.91
CA VAL A 52 -2.21 25.47 -1.99
C VAL A 52 -2.90 24.52 -1.01
N THR A 53 -2.50 23.24 -1.03
CA THR A 53 -3.13 22.20 -0.22
C THR A 53 -2.26 21.77 0.97
N GLY A 54 -1.02 22.26 1.07
CA GLY A 54 -0.15 21.96 2.22
C GLY A 54 1.10 22.83 2.29
N TRP A 55 1.62 23.01 3.50
CA TRP A 55 2.72 23.93 3.82
C TRP A 55 3.89 23.23 4.53
N TRP A 56 5.06 23.87 4.54
CA TRP A 56 6.24 23.41 5.29
C TRP A 56 6.39 24.07 6.66
N ASP A 57 5.64 25.13 6.92
CA ASP A 57 5.76 25.96 8.11
C ASP A 57 4.39 26.52 8.50
N PRO A 58 4.14 26.74 9.81
CA PRO A 58 2.87 27.26 10.30
C PRO A 58 2.63 28.72 9.92
N GLU A 59 3.66 29.45 9.48
CA GLU A 59 3.49 30.82 8.98
C GLU A 59 3.06 30.85 7.49
N HIS A 60 2.89 29.69 6.86
CA HIS A 60 2.47 29.54 5.47
C HIS A 60 3.36 30.33 4.50
N ARG A 61 4.69 30.29 4.69
CA ARG A 61 5.65 30.99 3.82
C ARG A 61 6.17 30.11 2.70
N SER A 62 6.36 28.82 2.96
CA SER A 62 6.84 27.85 1.97
C SER A 62 5.76 26.81 1.66
N VAL A 63 5.34 26.77 0.40
CA VAL A 63 4.38 25.79 -0.12
C VAL A 63 5.04 24.41 -0.17
N LYS A 64 4.35 23.39 0.34
CA LYS A 64 4.73 21.99 0.22
C LYS A 64 3.96 21.30 -0.90
N TRP A 65 2.65 21.52 -0.97
CA TRP A 65 1.76 20.95 -1.97
C TRP A 65 0.98 22.04 -2.68
N LEU A 66 0.99 22.00 -4.01
CA LEU A 66 0.19 22.86 -4.88
C LEU A 66 -0.63 21.98 -5.79
N LEU A 67 -1.94 22.20 -5.80
CA LEU A 67 -2.86 21.54 -6.71
C LEU A 67 -3.00 22.37 -7.97
N LEU A 68 -2.84 21.74 -9.12
CA LEU A 68 -3.00 22.34 -10.44
C LEU A 68 -4.27 21.79 -11.09
N LYS A 69 -5.17 22.67 -11.51
CA LYS A 69 -6.41 22.32 -12.22
C LYS A 69 -6.40 22.99 -13.60
N PHE A 70 -6.33 22.20 -14.67
CA PHE A 70 -6.23 22.71 -16.04
C PHE A 70 -6.76 21.71 -17.07
N PRO A 71 -7.12 22.15 -18.29
CA PRO A 71 -7.51 21.24 -19.37
C PRO A 71 -6.29 20.58 -20.00
N VAL A 72 -6.39 19.28 -20.28
CA VAL A 72 -5.34 18.48 -20.94
C VAL A 72 -5.87 17.88 -22.24
N THR A 73 -5.06 17.97 -23.29
CA THR A 73 -5.22 17.18 -24.50
C THR A 73 -4.18 16.06 -24.48
N THR A 74 -4.65 14.82 -24.62
CA THR A 74 -3.86 13.64 -24.18
C THR A 74 -2.66 13.29 -25.07
N ASP A 75 -2.54 13.88 -26.25
CA ASP A 75 -1.37 13.72 -27.14
C ASP A 75 -0.34 14.86 -27.03
N ARG A 76 -0.58 15.83 -26.14
CA ARG A 76 0.29 16.99 -25.88
C ARG A 76 1.18 16.75 -24.66
N ARG A 77 2.27 17.51 -24.57
CA ARG A 77 3.14 17.54 -23.38
C ARG A 77 3.02 18.87 -22.66
N TYR A 78 3.23 18.84 -21.34
CA TYR A 78 3.01 19.99 -20.47
C TYR A 78 4.19 20.22 -19.53
N TRP A 79 4.44 21.50 -19.19
CA TRP A 79 5.43 21.90 -18.20
C TRP A 79 4.84 22.92 -17.23
N LEU A 80 5.12 22.74 -15.95
CA LEU A 80 4.92 23.76 -14.92
C LEU A 80 6.12 24.70 -14.89
N GLU A 81 5.87 25.99 -15.05
CA GLU A 81 6.86 27.05 -14.89
C GLU A 81 6.59 27.84 -13.62
N TYR A 82 7.64 28.01 -12.81
CA TYR A 82 7.61 28.71 -11.53
C TYR A 82 9.03 29.15 -11.09
N PRO A 83 9.14 30.19 -10.24
CA PRO A 83 8.11 31.22 -10.05
C PRO A 83 7.98 32.06 -11.33
N VAL A 84 6.76 32.51 -11.64
CA VAL A 84 6.51 33.43 -12.76
C VAL A 84 5.82 34.71 -12.31
N GLN A 85 5.88 35.75 -13.14
CA GLN A 85 5.05 36.94 -12.93
C GLN A 85 3.58 36.59 -13.16
N PRO A 86 2.63 37.12 -12.36
CA PRO A 86 1.22 36.87 -12.56
C PRO A 86 0.79 37.34 -13.96
N THR A 87 0.26 36.44 -14.77
CA THR A 87 -0.45 36.80 -16.00
C THR A 87 -1.87 37.18 -15.62
N GLY A 88 -2.14 38.49 -15.57
CA GLY A 88 -3.41 39.04 -15.07
C GLY A 88 -4.66 38.56 -15.81
N GLY A 89 -5.77 38.50 -15.08
CA GLY A 89 -7.11 38.30 -15.62
C GLY A 89 -8.10 37.93 -14.51
N THR A 90 -9.08 38.80 -14.22
CA THR A 90 -10.17 38.50 -13.29
C THR A 90 -11.37 37.96 -14.06
N ALA A 91 -11.33 36.69 -14.45
CA ALA A 91 -12.51 36.02 -14.97
C ALA A 91 -13.50 35.77 -13.82
N ARG A 92 -14.82 35.87 -14.10
CA ARG A 92 -15.85 35.60 -13.09
C ARG A 92 -15.95 34.09 -12.83
N PRO A 93 -16.19 33.66 -11.58
CA PRO A 93 -16.50 32.27 -11.29
C PRO A 93 -17.74 31.77 -12.05
N ILE A 94 -17.78 30.48 -12.36
CA ILE A 94 -18.94 29.87 -13.02
C ILE A 94 -20.11 29.61 -12.06
N ALA A 95 -19.88 29.67 -10.74
CA ALA A 95 -20.91 29.52 -9.73
C ALA A 95 -21.03 30.79 -8.87
N SER A 96 -22.26 31.14 -8.50
CA SER A 96 -22.55 32.28 -7.62
C SER A 96 -23.87 32.09 -6.89
N GLN A 97 -24.04 32.79 -5.77
CA GLN A 97 -25.31 32.82 -5.04
C GLN A 97 -26.13 34.04 -5.48
N VAL A 98 -27.37 33.82 -5.92
CA VAL A 98 -28.29 34.85 -6.41
C VAL A 98 -29.70 34.54 -5.91
N ASP A 99 -30.36 35.49 -5.25
CA ASP A 99 -31.74 35.37 -4.74
C ASP A 99 -32.00 34.11 -3.89
N GLY A 100 -31.04 33.76 -3.03
CA GLY A 100 -31.14 32.57 -2.16
C GLY A 100 -30.96 31.22 -2.88
N ALA A 101 -30.59 31.23 -4.16
CA ALA A 101 -30.27 30.05 -4.95
C ALA A 101 -28.79 30.06 -5.36
N ILE A 102 -28.20 28.88 -5.53
CA ILE A 102 -26.88 28.74 -6.16
C ILE A 102 -27.11 28.55 -7.66
N ARG A 103 -26.49 29.40 -8.48
CA ARG A 103 -26.51 29.29 -9.94
C ARG A 103 -25.14 28.92 -10.46
N VAL A 104 -25.11 27.94 -11.35
CA VAL A 104 -23.89 27.51 -12.06
C VAL A 104 -24.10 27.66 -13.56
N ASP A 105 -23.15 28.28 -14.26
CA ASP A 105 -23.15 28.48 -15.71
C ASP A 105 -21.83 28.05 -16.35
N THR A 106 -21.82 26.87 -16.97
CA THR A 106 -20.65 26.37 -17.68
C THR A 106 -20.50 26.99 -19.07
N GLY A 107 -21.52 27.67 -19.60
CA GLY A 107 -21.66 28.01 -21.01
C GLY A 107 -22.81 27.21 -21.63
N PRO A 108 -22.61 25.93 -22.03
CA PRO A 108 -23.70 25.13 -22.57
C PRO A 108 -24.71 24.67 -21.50
N LEU A 109 -24.29 24.49 -20.24
CA LEU A 109 -25.13 23.96 -19.17
C LEU A 109 -25.33 25.01 -18.06
N GLN A 110 -26.59 25.22 -17.67
CA GLN A 110 -26.97 26.02 -16.51
C GLN A 110 -27.70 25.16 -15.48
N ALA A 111 -27.30 25.26 -14.21
CA ALA A 111 -27.95 24.59 -13.08
C ALA A 111 -28.35 25.60 -12.01
N GLU A 112 -29.48 25.37 -11.35
CA GLU A 112 -29.93 26.15 -10.19
C GLU A 112 -30.26 25.21 -9.02
N PHE A 113 -29.64 25.47 -7.87
CA PHE A 113 -29.85 24.74 -6.64
C PHE A 113 -30.59 25.59 -5.61
N ARG A 114 -31.63 24.99 -5.02
CA ARG A 114 -32.45 25.53 -3.93
C ARG A 114 -32.76 24.37 -2.98
N ALA A 115 -33.17 24.69 -1.75
CA ALA A 115 -33.63 23.71 -0.79
C ALA A 115 -34.75 22.83 -1.40
N SER A 116 -34.44 21.58 -1.67
CA SER A 116 -35.36 20.59 -2.26
C SER A 116 -34.82 19.18 -2.02
N ALA A 117 -35.62 18.14 -2.29
CA ALA A 117 -35.17 16.74 -2.25
C ALA A 117 -34.75 16.21 -3.65
N SER A 118 -34.74 17.06 -4.68
CA SER A 118 -34.28 16.74 -6.03
C SER A 118 -32.77 16.94 -6.16
N LEU A 119 -32.10 16.08 -6.94
CA LEU A 119 -30.67 16.23 -7.26
C LEU A 119 -30.42 17.50 -8.09
N PHE A 120 -31.30 17.77 -9.06
CA PHE A 120 -31.28 18.99 -9.87
C PHE A 120 -32.67 19.61 -9.85
N PRO A 121 -32.88 20.63 -8.99
CA PRO A 121 -34.13 21.38 -8.99
C PRO A 121 -34.44 21.98 -10.36
N ARG A 122 -33.38 22.45 -11.05
CA ARG A 122 -33.46 22.92 -12.43
C ARG A 122 -32.13 22.73 -13.15
N ILE A 123 -32.18 22.20 -14.36
CA ILE A 123 -31.02 22.06 -15.26
C ILE A 123 -31.41 22.33 -16.71
N VAL A 124 -30.62 23.15 -17.38
CA VAL A 124 -30.89 23.69 -18.72
C VAL A 124 -29.67 23.47 -19.60
N LEU A 125 -29.86 22.92 -20.79
CA LEU A 125 -28.83 22.79 -21.83
C LEU A 125 -29.22 23.70 -23.00
N ASN A 126 -28.35 24.64 -23.37
CA ASN A 126 -28.56 25.53 -24.51
C ASN A 126 -29.94 26.24 -24.49
N GLY A 127 -30.41 26.64 -23.30
CA GLY A 127 -31.70 27.30 -23.10
C GLY A 127 -32.92 26.37 -23.04
N GLN A 128 -32.75 25.05 -23.14
CA GLN A 128 -33.82 24.05 -23.04
C GLN A 128 -33.73 23.26 -21.74
N GLU A 129 -34.84 23.11 -21.02
CA GLU A 129 -34.91 22.29 -19.81
C GLU A 129 -34.85 20.79 -20.15
N LEU A 130 -34.06 20.04 -19.38
CA LEU A 130 -33.78 18.63 -19.68
C LEU A 130 -34.35 17.64 -18.67
N LEU A 131 -34.73 18.08 -17.48
CA LEU A 131 -35.36 17.24 -16.47
C LEU A 131 -36.73 17.81 -16.13
N ASP A 132 -37.72 16.94 -15.97
CA ASP A 132 -38.99 17.32 -15.37
C ASP A 132 -38.78 17.57 -13.86
N ALA A 133 -39.60 18.45 -13.28
CA ALA A 133 -39.57 18.71 -11.85
C ALA A 133 -40.08 17.48 -11.06
N ASP A 134 -39.17 16.57 -10.71
CA ASP A 134 -39.43 15.49 -9.75
C ASP A 134 -39.32 16.01 -8.30
N ALA A 135 -40.21 15.54 -7.43
CA ALA A 135 -40.20 15.92 -6.02
C ALA A 135 -38.97 15.37 -5.25
N THR A 136 -38.51 14.16 -5.61
CA THR A 136 -37.31 13.53 -5.03
C THR A 136 -36.56 12.74 -6.11
N SER A 137 -35.23 12.74 -6.05
CA SER A 137 -34.40 11.92 -6.96
C SER A 137 -33.81 10.68 -6.29
N HIS A 138 -33.71 10.67 -4.97
CA HIS A 138 -33.07 9.57 -4.23
C HIS A 138 -34.08 8.76 -3.45
N ARG A 139 -33.83 7.46 -3.34
CA ARG A 139 -34.66 6.52 -2.59
C ARG A 139 -33.81 5.60 -1.74
N LEU A 140 -34.28 5.35 -0.52
CA LEU A 140 -33.75 4.34 0.40
C LEU A 140 -34.93 3.53 0.94
N VAL A 141 -34.92 2.22 0.70
CA VAL A 141 -35.90 1.29 1.30
C VAL A 141 -35.15 0.38 2.25
N LEU A 142 -35.57 0.32 3.51
CA LEU A 142 -34.97 -0.53 4.54
C LEU A 142 -35.45 -1.98 4.42
N ASP A 143 -34.62 -2.92 4.84
CA ASP A 143 -34.93 -4.36 4.98
C ASP A 143 -34.64 -4.79 6.44
N PRO A 144 -35.41 -5.70 7.07
CA PRO A 144 -36.49 -6.55 6.52
C PRO A 144 -37.87 -5.89 6.48
N ALA A 145 -38.05 -4.71 7.09
CA ALA A 145 -39.36 -4.08 7.22
C ALA A 145 -39.93 -3.47 5.92
N ALA A 146 -39.19 -3.52 4.80
CA ALA A 146 -39.55 -2.90 3.52
C ALA A 146 -40.03 -1.44 3.65
N THR A 147 -39.43 -0.69 4.57
CA THR A 147 -39.89 0.66 4.94
C THR A 147 -39.18 1.70 4.09
N ASP A 148 -39.94 2.55 3.39
CA ASP A 148 -39.40 3.66 2.60
C ASP A 148 -38.97 4.81 3.53
N ALA A 149 -37.71 5.23 3.42
CA ALA A 149 -37.16 6.32 4.19
C ALA A 149 -37.37 7.66 3.47
N THR A 150 -37.85 8.66 4.19
CA THR A 150 -38.10 9.99 3.62
C THR A 150 -36.81 10.79 3.57
N LEU A 151 -36.40 11.28 2.40
CA LEU A 151 -35.28 12.21 2.30
C LEU A 151 -35.73 13.62 2.71
N GLY A 152 -35.01 14.22 3.66
CA GLY A 152 -35.19 15.63 4.01
C GLY A 152 -34.75 16.59 2.89
N GLN A 153 -34.89 17.90 3.13
CA GLN A 153 -34.36 18.90 2.20
C GLN A 153 -32.83 18.80 2.13
N VAL A 154 -32.28 18.95 0.92
CA VAL A 154 -30.84 19.05 0.70
C VAL A 154 -30.39 20.48 0.99
N ASP A 155 -29.43 20.61 1.91
CA ASP A 155 -28.72 21.84 2.21
C ASP A 155 -27.56 22.00 1.23
N TRP A 156 -27.60 23.05 0.40
CA TRP A 156 -26.67 23.25 -0.71
C TRP A 156 -25.69 24.39 -0.41
N GLU A 157 -24.41 24.14 -0.62
CA GLU A 157 -23.34 25.14 -0.51
C GLU A 157 -22.39 25.11 -1.71
N ILE A 158 -21.72 26.25 -1.94
CA ILE A 158 -20.62 26.34 -2.90
C ILE A 158 -19.33 25.97 -2.16
N GLU A 159 -18.78 24.79 -2.44
CA GLU A 159 -17.49 24.32 -1.87
C GLU A 159 -16.31 24.92 -2.67
N GLU A 160 -16.45 25.01 -4.00
CA GLU A 160 -15.47 25.63 -4.89
C GLU A 160 -16.17 26.44 -5.99
N ALA A 161 -15.65 27.64 -6.30
CA ALA A 161 -16.10 28.44 -7.42
C ALA A 161 -14.93 29.19 -8.08
N THR A 162 -14.50 28.68 -9.24
CA THR A 162 -13.49 29.31 -10.10
C THR A 162 -14.09 29.63 -11.47
N PRO A 163 -13.38 30.38 -12.33
CA PRO A 163 -13.81 30.62 -13.71
C PRO A 163 -13.88 29.36 -14.58
N ARG A 164 -13.39 28.21 -14.10
CA ARG A 164 -13.33 26.97 -14.86
C ARG A 164 -14.01 25.78 -14.22
N ARG A 165 -14.17 25.79 -12.91
CA ARG A 165 -14.78 24.70 -12.16
C ARG A 165 -15.64 25.25 -11.04
N ALA A 166 -16.67 24.50 -10.69
CA ALA A 166 -17.36 24.68 -9.43
C ALA A 166 -17.65 23.31 -8.81
N ILE A 167 -17.64 23.26 -7.48
CA ILE A 167 -18.10 22.11 -6.69
C ILE A 167 -19.25 22.60 -5.83
N ILE A 168 -20.43 22.02 -6.06
CA ILE A 168 -21.61 22.27 -5.23
C ILE A 168 -21.78 21.06 -4.31
N ARG A 169 -21.77 21.30 -3.00
CA ARG A 169 -21.99 20.25 -1.99
C ARG A 169 -23.44 20.29 -1.53
N GLY A 170 -24.05 19.12 -1.39
CA GLY A 170 -25.40 18.93 -0.89
C GLY A 170 -25.41 17.97 0.30
N LEU A 171 -26.01 18.35 1.42
CA LEU A 171 -26.15 17.49 2.60
C LEU A 171 -27.63 17.26 2.94
N ALA A 172 -28.02 16.00 3.12
CA ALA A 172 -29.37 15.63 3.53
C ALA A 172 -29.37 14.38 4.43
N PHE A 173 -30.53 14.08 5.01
CA PHE A 173 -30.73 12.89 5.83
C PHE A 173 -31.99 12.14 5.38
N PHE A 174 -31.87 10.82 5.25
CA PHE A 174 -33.00 9.91 5.21
C PHE A 174 -33.54 9.72 6.62
N GLN A 175 -34.86 9.76 6.77
CA GLN A 175 -35.55 9.74 8.04
C GLN A 175 -36.72 8.75 8.05
N ASP A 176 -37.05 8.22 9.22
CA ASP A 176 -38.29 7.48 9.45
C ASP A 176 -39.48 8.44 9.67
N LYS A 177 -40.64 7.86 10.00
CA LYS A 177 -41.89 8.63 10.22
C LYS A 177 -41.80 9.50 11.47
N GLU A 178 -40.91 9.18 12.40
CA GLU A 178 -40.64 9.91 13.64
C GLU A 178 -39.48 10.92 13.48
N ALA A 179 -39.03 11.20 12.26
CA ALA A 179 -37.93 12.10 11.92
C ALA A 179 -36.55 11.68 12.49
N LYS A 180 -36.39 10.42 12.88
CA LYS A 180 -35.09 9.88 13.27
C LYS A 180 -34.22 9.70 12.03
N ARG A 181 -32.97 10.13 12.11
CA ARG A 181 -31.99 9.98 11.01
C ARG A 181 -31.58 8.52 10.86
N LEU A 182 -31.75 7.97 9.66
CA LEU A 182 -31.45 6.59 9.29
C LEU A 182 -30.15 6.48 8.48
N ALA A 183 -29.94 7.44 7.59
CA ALA A 183 -28.71 7.57 6.81
C ALA A 183 -28.48 9.04 6.43
N GLN A 184 -27.22 9.43 6.27
CA GLN A 184 -26.82 10.72 5.70
C GLN A 184 -26.52 10.55 4.22
N LEU A 185 -26.94 11.54 3.41
CA LEU A 185 -26.59 11.69 2.01
C LEU A 185 -25.68 12.92 1.86
N ASP A 186 -24.43 12.71 1.42
CA ASP A 186 -23.47 13.76 1.07
C ASP A 186 -23.19 13.69 -0.44
N LEU A 187 -23.53 14.77 -1.14
CA LEU A 187 -23.42 14.94 -2.57
C LEU A 187 -22.34 15.97 -2.88
N ARG A 188 -21.48 15.68 -3.86
CA ARG A 188 -20.62 16.69 -4.50
C ARG A 188 -20.80 16.65 -6.00
N ILE A 189 -21.15 17.78 -6.57
CA ILE A 189 -21.41 17.92 -8.01
C ILE A 189 -20.36 18.87 -8.60
N GLU A 190 -19.51 18.32 -9.46
CA GLU A 190 -18.46 19.06 -10.16
C GLU A 190 -18.97 19.52 -11.53
N PHE A 191 -18.84 20.83 -11.76
CA PHE A 191 -19.14 21.49 -13.02
C PHE A 191 -17.85 21.98 -13.66
N PHE A 192 -17.76 21.89 -14.98
CA PHE A 192 -16.57 22.31 -15.74
C PHE A 192 -16.97 23.29 -16.84
N LYS A 193 -16.21 24.37 -17.00
CA LYS A 193 -16.45 25.39 -18.03
C LYS A 193 -16.41 24.77 -19.43
N ASN A 194 -17.35 25.19 -20.27
CA ASN A 194 -17.57 24.73 -21.64
C ASN A 194 -17.94 23.25 -21.78
N GLU A 195 -18.33 22.58 -20.69
CA GLU A 195 -18.78 21.19 -20.70
C GLU A 195 -20.27 21.09 -20.35
N SER A 196 -20.93 20.05 -20.87
CA SER A 196 -22.33 19.71 -20.59
C SER A 196 -22.50 18.42 -19.78
N PHE A 197 -21.41 17.91 -19.21
CA PHE A 197 -21.45 16.85 -18.21
C PHE A 197 -21.15 17.40 -16.82
N VAL A 198 -21.58 16.66 -15.80
CA VAL A 198 -21.23 16.89 -14.40
C VAL A 198 -20.73 15.59 -13.79
N ARG A 199 -19.75 15.68 -12.89
CA ARG A 199 -19.34 14.54 -12.06
C ARG A 199 -20.06 14.62 -10.72
N VAL A 200 -20.66 13.52 -10.29
CA VAL A 200 -21.41 13.42 -9.03
C VAL A 200 -20.75 12.38 -8.14
N TYR A 201 -20.31 12.80 -6.96
CA TYR A 201 -19.96 11.90 -5.88
C TYR A 201 -21.16 11.75 -4.96
N HIS A 202 -21.72 10.55 -4.90
CA HIS A 202 -22.86 10.21 -4.05
C HIS A 202 -22.40 9.34 -2.89
N THR A 203 -22.36 9.92 -1.68
CA THR A 203 -21.94 9.24 -0.46
C THR A 203 -23.14 8.98 0.43
N ILE A 204 -23.37 7.71 0.78
CA ILE A 204 -24.30 7.35 1.84
C ILE A 204 -23.53 6.97 3.10
N VAL A 205 -23.90 7.52 4.25
CA VAL A 205 -23.39 7.11 5.57
C VAL A 205 -24.53 6.46 6.34
N TRP A 206 -24.34 5.21 6.75
CA TRP A 206 -25.33 4.47 7.51
C TRP A 206 -25.36 4.95 8.96
N MET A 207 -26.54 5.23 9.52
CA MET A 207 -26.68 5.75 10.89
C MET A 207 -27.46 4.80 11.81
N ILE A 208 -27.80 3.60 11.32
CA ILE A 208 -28.50 2.59 12.10
C ILE A 208 -27.49 1.64 12.74
N ARG A 209 -27.64 1.43 14.04
CA ARG A 209 -26.75 0.61 14.86
C ARG A 209 -27.00 -0.90 14.72
N ASP A 210 -28.26 -1.30 14.58
CA ASP A 210 -28.65 -2.70 14.46
C ASP A 210 -28.18 -3.28 13.10
N PRO A 211 -27.25 -4.26 13.09
CA PRO A 211 -26.74 -4.86 11.85
C PRO A 211 -27.76 -5.73 11.12
N ALA A 212 -28.89 -6.07 11.75
CA ALA A 212 -29.99 -6.79 11.10
C ALA A 212 -30.83 -5.88 10.19
N ILE A 213 -30.71 -4.56 10.33
CA ILE A 213 -31.42 -3.59 9.49
C ILE A 213 -30.48 -3.17 8.37
N GLY A 214 -30.85 -3.55 7.16
CA GLY A 214 -30.11 -3.24 5.94
C GLY A 214 -30.95 -2.45 4.94
N ALA A 215 -30.64 -2.58 3.65
CA ALA A 215 -31.37 -1.90 2.58
C ALA A 215 -31.90 -2.90 1.55
N ARG A 216 -33.17 -2.73 1.17
CA ARG A 216 -33.78 -3.33 -0.01
C ARG A 216 -33.42 -2.56 -1.28
N GLU A 217 -33.36 -1.24 -1.20
CA GLU A 217 -33.06 -0.39 -2.36
C GLU A 217 -32.27 0.84 -1.93
N ILE A 218 -31.24 1.19 -2.72
CA ILE A 218 -30.60 2.49 -2.72
C ILE A 218 -30.54 2.93 -4.18
N SER A 219 -31.28 3.96 -4.56
CA SER A 219 -31.34 4.38 -5.97
C SER A 219 -31.39 5.89 -6.17
N LEU A 220 -30.89 6.30 -7.34
CA LEU A 220 -31.02 7.64 -7.90
C LEU A 220 -31.84 7.53 -9.18
N ARG A 221 -32.96 8.25 -9.27
CA ARG A 221 -33.85 8.28 -10.43
C ARG A 221 -34.05 9.71 -10.92
N LEU A 222 -34.00 9.90 -12.23
CA LEU A 222 -34.18 11.17 -12.92
C LEU A 222 -35.23 11.01 -14.01
N ARG A 223 -36.14 11.98 -14.15
CA ARG A 223 -37.11 12.02 -15.26
C ARG A 223 -36.67 13.00 -16.34
N PRO A 224 -35.99 12.56 -17.40
CA PRO A 224 -35.56 13.45 -18.45
C PRO A 224 -36.72 13.83 -19.39
N ASN A 225 -36.80 15.11 -19.73
CA ASN A 225 -37.80 15.69 -20.63
C ASN A 225 -37.42 15.45 -22.10
N LEU A 226 -37.56 14.20 -22.55
CA LEU A 226 -37.19 13.75 -23.89
C LEU A 226 -38.41 13.30 -24.70
N LYS A 227 -38.36 13.48 -26.03
CA LYS A 227 -39.41 12.99 -26.92
C LYS A 227 -39.36 11.47 -27.05
N SER A 228 -40.43 10.81 -26.59
CA SER A 228 -40.67 9.35 -26.66
C SER A 228 -40.43 8.74 -28.05
N GLY A 229 -39.96 7.50 -28.06
CA GLY A 229 -39.65 6.70 -29.25
C GLY A 229 -38.27 6.96 -29.84
N GLY A 230 -37.32 7.44 -29.03
CA GLY A 230 -35.89 7.43 -29.38
C GLY A 230 -35.24 6.10 -28.94
N GLU A 231 -33.94 6.12 -28.66
CA GLU A 231 -33.15 4.91 -28.36
C GLU A 231 -32.64 4.91 -26.91
N LEU A 232 -32.73 3.74 -26.27
CA LEU A 232 -32.05 3.40 -25.03
C LEU A 232 -30.84 2.51 -25.38
N SER A 233 -29.67 2.85 -24.87
CA SER A 233 -28.43 2.08 -25.02
C SER A 233 -27.82 1.79 -23.65
N VAL A 234 -27.32 0.58 -23.42
CA VAL A 234 -26.62 0.21 -22.18
C VAL A 234 -25.34 -0.52 -22.50
N GLY A 235 -24.23 -0.07 -21.92
CA GLY A 235 -22.93 -0.66 -22.10
C GLY A 235 -22.85 -2.05 -21.48
N ILE A 236 -22.59 -3.06 -22.32
CA ILE A 236 -22.40 -4.46 -21.93
C ILE A 236 -21.02 -4.93 -22.39
N GLU A 237 -20.53 -6.03 -21.80
CA GLU A 237 -19.27 -6.67 -22.16
C GLU A 237 -19.08 -6.80 -23.69
N GLY A 238 -17.84 -6.57 -24.15
CA GLY A 238 -17.41 -6.63 -25.55
C GLY A 238 -16.07 -5.90 -25.73
N ASP A 239 -15.42 -6.08 -26.89
CA ASP A 239 -14.06 -5.59 -27.17
C ASP A 239 -13.92 -4.06 -27.21
N LYS A 240 -14.98 -3.33 -27.56
CA LYS A 240 -14.96 -1.88 -27.75
C LYS A 240 -15.76 -1.17 -26.66
N MET A 241 -15.34 0.03 -26.28
CA MET A 241 -16.02 0.79 -25.22
C MET A 241 -17.50 1.10 -25.55
N ASP A 242 -17.86 1.14 -26.83
CA ASP A 242 -19.20 1.45 -27.36
C ASP A 242 -20.07 0.21 -27.65
N ASP A 243 -19.59 -1.01 -27.36
CA ASP A 243 -20.48 -2.18 -27.42
C ASP A 243 -21.58 -2.04 -26.37
N ALA A 244 -22.81 -2.20 -26.83
CA ALA A 244 -23.98 -1.90 -26.05
C ALA A 244 -25.19 -2.70 -26.54
N TRP A 245 -26.06 -3.01 -25.59
CA TRP A 245 -27.44 -3.38 -25.88
C TRP A 245 -28.22 -2.13 -26.30
N ARG A 246 -29.16 -2.27 -27.23
CA ARG A 246 -29.96 -1.15 -27.77
C ARG A 246 -31.41 -1.57 -28.03
N ASP A 247 -32.36 -0.72 -27.68
CA ASP A 247 -33.78 -0.85 -28.06
C ASP A 247 -34.44 0.54 -28.11
N ALA A 248 -35.60 0.62 -28.76
CA ALA A 248 -36.45 1.80 -28.69
C ALA A 248 -37.14 1.88 -27.32
N TRP A 249 -37.41 3.11 -26.86
CA TRP A 249 -38.13 3.34 -25.59
C TRP A 249 -39.35 4.24 -25.77
N THR A 250 -40.35 4.04 -24.91
CA THR A 250 -41.53 4.89 -24.74
C THR A 250 -41.68 5.28 -23.27
N THR A 251 -42.62 6.20 -22.97
CA THR A 251 -42.94 6.60 -21.59
C THR A 251 -43.50 5.48 -20.72
N GLU A 252 -43.89 4.35 -21.32
CA GLU A 252 -44.41 3.17 -20.62
C GLU A 252 -43.38 2.03 -20.56
N SER A 253 -42.21 2.20 -21.17
CA SER A 253 -41.18 1.17 -21.20
C SER A 253 -40.65 0.84 -19.81
N ARG A 254 -40.41 -0.46 -19.60
CA ARG A 254 -39.81 -1.00 -18.38
C ARG A 254 -38.62 -1.88 -18.73
N PHE A 255 -37.42 -1.38 -18.44
CA PHE A 255 -36.17 -2.10 -18.61
C PHE A 255 -35.37 -2.10 -17.32
N CYS A 256 -34.71 -3.21 -17.01
CA CYS A 256 -33.75 -3.31 -15.91
C CYS A 256 -32.54 -4.13 -16.33
N PHE A 257 -31.34 -3.62 -16.05
CA PHE A 257 -30.06 -4.25 -16.34
C PHE A 257 -29.40 -4.56 -14.99
N LEU A 258 -29.67 -5.74 -14.46
CA LEU A 258 -29.27 -6.16 -13.11
C LEU A 258 -27.95 -6.91 -13.15
N GLN A 259 -26.88 -6.28 -12.65
CA GLN A 259 -25.63 -6.96 -12.30
C GLN A 259 -25.79 -7.54 -10.88
N SER A 260 -26.10 -8.83 -10.77
CA SER A 260 -26.37 -9.50 -9.49
C SER A 260 -25.11 -10.11 -8.86
N ASP A 261 -24.14 -10.54 -9.67
CA ASP A 261 -22.82 -11.03 -9.25
C ASP A 261 -21.73 -10.45 -10.16
N VAL A 262 -20.46 -10.76 -9.91
CA VAL A 262 -19.29 -10.29 -10.67
C VAL A 262 -19.38 -10.59 -12.17
N ASP A 263 -19.98 -11.73 -12.54
CA ASP A 263 -20.08 -12.25 -13.91
C ASP A 263 -21.54 -12.56 -14.32
N CYS A 264 -22.53 -12.01 -13.60
CA CYS A 264 -23.94 -12.24 -13.87
C CYS A 264 -24.68 -10.92 -14.11
N LEU A 265 -25.06 -10.66 -15.37
CA LEU A 265 -25.89 -9.54 -15.79
C LEU A 265 -27.18 -10.06 -16.45
N SER A 266 -28.32 -9.79 -15.83
CA SER A 266 -29.67 -10.08 -16.36
C SER A 266 -30.29 -8.84 -16.99
N LEU A 267 -30.88 -8.98 -18.17
CA LEU A 267 -31.59 -7.93 -18.90
C LEU A 267 -33.09 -8.23 -18.87
N LEU A 268 -33.83 -7.44 -18.13
CA LEU A 268 -35.26 -7.60 -17.94
C LEU A 268 -36.03 -6.56 -18.75
N LYS A 269 -37.08 -7.01 -19.44
CA LYS A 269 -38.07 -6.18 -20.12
C LYS A 269 -39.45 -6.56 -19.58
N ASP A 270 -40.19 -5.58 -19.07
CA ASP A 270 -41.50 -5.80 -18.43
C ASP A 270 -41.45 -6.90 -17.35
N ASP A 271 -40.39 -6.86 -16.52
CA ASP A 271 -40.06 -7.81 -15.46
C ASP A 271 -39.81 -9.27 -15.91
N GLN A 272 -39.70 -9.52 -17.22
CA GLN A 272 -39.26 -10.79 -17.77
C GLN A 272 -37.81 -10.72 -18.22
N GLU A 273 -36.99 -11.70 -17.81
CA GLU A 273 -35.63 -11.82 -18.31
C GLU A 273 -35.65 -12.16 -19.80
N THR A 274 -35.04 -11.30 -20.61
CA THR A 274 -34.99 -11.42 -22.07
C THR A 274 -33.61 -11.81 -22.58
N GLN A 275 -32.56 -11.51 -21.81
CA GLN A 275 -31.18 -11.79 -22.20
C GLN A 275 -30.27 -11.85 -20.95
N GLN A 276 -29.16 -12.58 -21.08
CA GLN A 276 -28.05 -12.58 -20.13
C GLN A 276 -26.76 -12.10 -20.79
N ALA A 277 -25.90 -11.50 -19.98
CA ALA A 277 -24.52 -11.13 -20.29
C ALA A 277 -23.68 -11.31 -19.01
N ARG A 278 -22.36 -11.08 -19.05
CA ARG A 278 -21.54 -11.22 -17.84
C ARG A 278 -21.38 -9.92 -17.07
N ARG A 279 -21.04 -8.82 -17.75
CA ARG A 279 -20.64 -7.56 -17.07
C ARG A 279 -21.24 -6.31 -17.72
N LEU A 280 -21.73 -5.40 -16.88
CA LEU A 280 -22.00 -4.01 -17.24
C LEU A 280 -20.70 -3.27 -17.49
N LYS A 281 -20.63 -2.49 -18.58
CA LYS A 281 -19.54 -1.51 -18.78
C LYS A 281 -19.69 -0.26 -17.91
N GLY A 282 -20.80 -0.16 -17.18
CA GLY A 282 -21.05 0.94 -16.25
C GLY A 282 -21.57 2.21 -16.92
N TRP A 283 -22.33 2.10 -18.02
CA TRP A 283 -23.05 3.25 -18.56
C TRP A 283 -24.40 2.90 -19.18
N LEU A 284 -25.28 3.89 -19.17
CA LEU A 284 -26.57 3.89 -19.84
C LEU A 284 -26.77 5.23 -20.54
N ARG A 285 -27.46 5.23 -21.69
CA ARG A 285 -27.78 6.42 -22.47
C ARG A 285 -29.21 6.33 -22.99
N MET A 286 -29.98 7.41 -22.78
CA MET A 286 -31.30 7.57 -23.35
C MET A 286 -31.33 8.79 -24.28
N THR A 287 -31.86 8.60 -25.48
CA THR A 287 -31.99 9.64 -26.52
C THR A 287 -33.46 9.83 -26.89
N GLY A 288 -33.91 11.07 -27.04
CA GLY A 288 -35.21 11.39 -27.60
C GLY A 288 -35.18 11.44 -29.13
N LYS A 289 -36.36 11.37 -29.77
CA LYS A 289 -36.49 11.52 -31.24
C LYS A 289 -35.95 12.85 -31.78
N ASP A 290 -35.88 13.87 -30.95
CA ASP A 290 -35.33 15.19 -31.28
C ASP A 290 -33.79 15.25 -31.18
N GLY A 291 -33.13 14.16 -30.77
CA GLY A 291 -31.67 14.07 -30.66
C GLY A 291 -31.10 14.62 -29.35
N ARG A 292 -31.95 15.09 -28.42
CA ARG A 292 -31.54 15.39 -27.03
C ARG A 292 -31.41 14.10 -26.24
N GLY A 293 -30.62 14.08 -25.17
CA GLY A 293 -30.50 12.90 -24.34
C GLY A 293 -29.79 13.10 -23.02
N LEU A 294 -29.87 12.04 -22.21
CA LEU A 294 -29.21 11.92 -20.92
C LEU A 294 -28.38 10.63 -20.92
N GLY A 295 -27.09 10.76 -20.63
CA GLY A 295 -26.19 9.66 -20.36
C GLY A 295 -25.86 9.60 -18.87
N ILE A 296 -25.77 8.39 -18.33
CA ILE A 296 -25.27 8.13 -16.98
C ILE A 296 -24.13 7.14 -17.09
N SER A 297 -22.97 7.50 -16.55
CA SER A 297 -21.85 6.58 -16.35
C SER A 297 -21.64 6.38 -14.85
N LEU A 298 -21.49 5.13 -14.41
CA LEU A 298 -21.17 4.71 -13.06
C LEU A 298 -19.80 4.03 -13.08
N ARG A 299 -18.84 4.60 -12.36
CA ARG A 299 -17.49 4.04 -12.27
C ARG A 299 -17.51 2.72 -11.51
N ASP A 300 -16.76 1.74 -12.01
CA ASP A 300 -16.56 0.42 -11.39
C ASP A 300 -17.90 -0.34 -11.12
N ALA A 301 -18.87 -0.23 -12.05
CA ALA A 301 -20.22 -0.75 -11.87
C ALA A 301 -20.29 -2.27 -11.61
N TRP A 302 -19.68 -3.10 -12.47
CA TRP A 302 -19.69 -4.56 -12.28
C TRP A 302 -18.83 -4.97 -11.09
N GLN A 303 -17.71 -4.26 -10.86
CA GLN A 303 -16.82 -4.53 -9.74
C GLN A 303 -17.47 -4.28 -8.38
N THR A 304 -18.47 -3.40 -8.32
CA THR A 304 -19.17 -3.00 -7.09
C THR A 304 -20.58 -3.57 -6.99
N TYR A 305 -20.86 -4.68 -7.69
CA TYR A 305 -22.14 -5.37 -7.64
C TYR A 305 -22.65 -5.62 -6.19
N PRO A 306 -23.98 -5.75 -5.98
CA PRO A 306 -25.02 -5.65 -7.00
C PRO A 306 -25.25 -4.20 -7.45
N LYS A 307 -25.62 -4.04 -8.72
CA LYS A 307 -25.96 -2.74 -9.34
C LYS A 307 -27.03 -2.94 -10.40
N ALA A 308 -27.84 -1.92 -10.65
CA ALA A 308 -28.67 -1.92 -11.84
C ALA A 308 -28.78 -0.55 -12.50
N PHE A 309 -29.00 -0.58 -13.82
CA PHE A 309 -29.59 0.55 -14.53
C PHE A 309 -31.03 0.22 -14.86
N SER A 310 -31.94 1.19 -14.73
CA SER A 310 -33.36 0.98 -15.03
C SER A 310 -33.96 2.13 -15.84
N LEU A 311 -34.99 1.80 -16.62
CA LEU A 311 -35.93 2.73 -17.21
C LEU A 311 -37.33 2.26 -16.80
N GLU A 312 -38.05 3.07 -16.03
CA GLU A 312 -39.41 2.74 -15.57
C GLU A 312 -40.30 3.98 -15.72
N ASP A 313 -41.35 3.88 -16.52
CA ASP A 313 -42.38 4.92 -16.69
C ASP A 313 -41.77 6.31 -17.04
N GLY A 314 -40.75 6.30 -17.91
CA GLY A 314 -39.99 7.47 -18.35
C GLY A 314 -38.92 7.97 -17.37
N LYS A 315 -38.71 7.30 -16.23
CA LYS A 315 -37.65 7.62 -15.26
C LYS A 315 -36.44 6.74 -15.47
N LEU A 316 -35.29 7.38 -15.59
CA LEU A 316 -34.00 6.73 -15.72
C LEU A 316 -33.35 6.55 -14.35
N GLY A 317 -32.97 5.33 -14.01
CA GLY A 317 -32.47 4.94 -12.70
C GLY A 317 -31.05 4.41 -12.71
N VAL A 318 -30.28 4.78 -11.68
CA VAL A 318 -29.11 4.04 -11.22
C VAL A 318 -29.44 3.48 -9.85
N GLU A 319 -29.47 2.16 -9.75
CA GLU A 319 -29.70 1.45 -8.51
C GLU A 319 -28.34 1.05 -7.93
N LEU A 320 -27.88 1.82 -6.95
CA LEU A 320 -26.63 1.62 -6.22
C LEU A 320 -26.72 0.37 -5.33
N TRP A 321 -27.93 0.04 -4.88
CA TRP A 321 -28.33 -1.28 -4.42
C TRP A 321 -29.70 -1.61 -5.04
N PRO A 322 -29.82 -2.62 -5.91
CA PRO A 322 -31.01 -2.84 -6.71
C PRO A 322 -32.15 -3.52 -5.94
N ALA A 323 -33.37 -3.02 -6.12
CA ALA A 323 -34.56 -3.53 -5.44
C ALA A 323 -34.91 -4.98 -5.83
N ARG A 324 -34.55 -5.37 -7.06
CA ARG A 324 -34.76 -6.71 -7.63
C ARG A 324 -33.68 -7.72 -7.21
N GLY A 325 -32.63 -7.27 -6.53
CA GLY A 325 -31.57 -8.14 -6.01
C GLY A 325 -31.84 -8.63 -4.59
N GLU A 326 -30.89 -9.39 -4.05
CA GLU A 326 -30.88 -9.75 -2.64
C GLU A 326 -30.78 -8.50 -1.74
N PRO A 327 -31.42 -8.48 -0.57
CA PRO A 327 -31.26 -7.40 0.38
C PRO A 327 -29.81 -7.20 0.82
N MET A 328 -29.43 -5.94 1.00
CA MET A 328 -28.20 -5.61 1.69
C MET A 328 -28.37 -5.98 3.15
N GLY A 329 -27.46 -6.77 3.69
CA GLY A 329 -27.33 -7.00 5.13
C GLY A 329 -25.97 -6.55 5.63
N PHE A 330 -25.86 -6.34 6.94
CA PHE A 330 -24.59 -6.01 7.58
C PHE A 330 -24.04 -7.14 8.45
N GLY A 331 -24.79 -8.22 8.66
CA GLY A 331 -24.31 -9.46 9.26
C GLY A 331 -23.07 -10.02 8.53
N LEU A 332 -22.22 -10.75 9.25
CA LEU A 332 -20.98 -11.29 8.67
C LEU A 332 -21.26 -12.22 7.47
N GLU A 333 -22.37 -12.95 7.48
CA GLU A 333 -22.87 -13.80 6.42
C GLU A 333 -23.22 -13.05 5.12
N HIS A 334 -23.49 -11.74 5.20
CA HIS A 334 -23.73 -10.89 4.02
C HIS A 334 -22.46 -10.24 3.50
N ILE A 335 -21.45 -10.08 4.36
CA ILE A 335 -20.17 -9.44 4.02
C ILE A 335 -19.17 -10.47 3.51
N VAL A 336 -19.03 -11.58 4.24
CA VAL A 336 -18.15 -12.71 3.95
C VAL A 336 -18.85 -13.64 2.95
N PRO A 337 -18.24 -13.93 1.78
CA PRO A 337 -18.83 -14.83 0.79
C PRO A 337 -19.13 -16.19 1.39
N GLU A 338 -20.22 -16.83 0.95
CA GLU A 338 -20.66 -18.12 1.47
C GLU A 338 -19.56 -19.18 1.47
N SER A 339 -18.78 -19.23 0.37
CA SER A 339 -17.63 -20.14 0.19
C SER A 339 -16.51 -19.95 1.23
N LEU A 340 -16.41 -18.75 1.81
CA LEU A 340 -15.49 -18.43 2.89
C LEU A 340 -16.15 -18.51 4.26
N TYR A 341 -17.42 -18.13 4.39
CA TYR A 341 -18.15 -18.08 5.66
C TYR A 341 -18.26 -19.46 6.31
N HIS A 342 -18.58 -20.50 5.53
CA HIS A 342 -18.73 -21.88 6.03
C HIS A 342 -17.45 -22.73 5.91
N LYS A 343 -16.30 -22.09 5.72
CA LYS A 343 -15.04 -22.80 5.47
C LYS A 343 -14.58 -23.57 6.72
N LYS A 344 -14.27 -24.87 6.55
CA LYS A 344 -13.92 -25.78 7.67
C LYS A 344 -12.71 -25.31 8.48
N GLU A 345 -11.81 -24.54 7.89
CA GLU A 345 -10.63 -23.97 8.55
C GLU A 345 -10.98 -23.09 9.75
N TRP A 346 -12.19 -22.52 9.81
CA TRP A 346 -12.66 -21.79 10.99
C TRP A 346 -12.71 -22.67 12.25
N GLU A 347 -12.91 -23.99 12.10
CA GLU A 347 -12.95 -24.96 13.21
C GLU A 347 -11.62 -25.06 13.98
N ARG A 348 -10.53 -24.52 13.43
CA ARG A 348 -9.21 -24.51 14.08
C ARG A 348 -9.06 -23.40 15.11
N TYR A 349 -9.89 -22.36 15.06
CA TYR A 349 -9.79 -21.23 15.97
C TYR A 349 -10.78 -21.36 17.12
N ASN A 350 -10.31 -21.25 18.36
CA ASN A 350 -11.14 -21.39 19.56
C ASN A 350 -12.38 -20.47 19.55
N TRP A 351 -12.27 -19.29 18.96
CA TRP A 351 -13.35 -18.31 18.87
C TRP A 351 -14.38 -18.61 17.76
N SER A 352 -14.09 -19.50 16.79
CA SER A 352 -15.00 -19.87 15.69
C SER A 352 -15.44 -21.34 15.75
N LYS A 353 -14.72 -22.18 16.51
CA LYS A 353 -14.83 -23.64 16.42
C LYS A 353 -16.20 -24.19 16.73
N GLU A 354 -16.89 -23.62 17.71
CA GLU A 354 -18.22 -24.07 18.11
C GLU A 354 -19.29 -23.68 17.09
N ALA A 355 -19.16 -22.49 16.49
CA ALA A 355 -20.08 -21.99 15.48
C ALA A 355 -19.92 -22.66 14.11
N LYS A 356 -18.72 -23.20 13.79
CA LYS A 356 -18.39 -23.85 12.50
C LYS A 356 -18.58 -22.95 11.27
N HIS A 357 -18.56 -21.65 11.47
CA HIS A 357 -18.52 -20.62 10.44
C HIS A 357 -17.64 -19.46 10.89
N ALA A 358 -17.41 -18.49 10.01
CA ALA A 358 -16.66 -17.28 10.34
C ALA A 358 -17.35 -16.50 11.46
N LEU A 359 -16.59 -16.18 12.50
CA LEU A 359 -16.96 -15.27 13.59
C LEU A 359 -15.91 -14.18 13.71
N HIS A 360 -16.23 -13.08 14.39
CA HIS A 360 -15.21 -12.06 14.60
C HIS A 360 -14.22 -12.51 15.69
N GLU A 361 -12.91 -12.34 15.47
CA GLU A 361 -11.88 -12.84 16.40
C GLU A 361 -11.93 -12.19 17.80
N TYR A 362 -12.68 -11.10 17.93
CA TYR A 362 -12.90 -10.36 19.17
C TYR A 362 -14.35 -10.45 19.67
N GLU A 363 -15.19 -11.31 19.09
CA GLU A 363 -16.61 -11.38 19.44
C GLU A 363 -16.86 -11.71 20.92
N ALA A 364 -15.98 -12.48 21.54
CA ALA A 364 -16.02 -12.76 22.98
C ALA A 364 -15.60 -11.57 23.87
N ASN A 365 -15.12 -10.46 23.30
CA ASN A 365 -14.76 -9.27 24.05
C ASN A 365 -16.03 -8.46 24.38
N PRO A 366 -16.31 -8.13 25.66
CA PRO A 366 -17.49 -7.33 26.02
C PRO A 366 -17.56 -5.94 25.36
N ALA A 367 -16.43 -5.42 24.88
CA ALA A 367 -16.36 -4.15 24.18
C ALA A 367 -16.44 -4.27 22.65
N PHE A 368 -16.55 -5.49 22.11
CA PHE A 368 -16.81 -5.72 20.70
C PHE A 368 -18.28 -5.48 20.40
N GLU A 369 -18.53 -4.80 19.30
CA GLU A 369 -19.87 -4.69 18.73
C GLU A 369 -19.79 -4.69 17.22
N HIS A 370 -20.48 -5.65 16.60
CA HIS A 370 -20.64 -5.72 15.16
C HIS A 370 -21.76 -4.77 14.73
N THR A 371 -21.39 -3.70 14.05
CA THR A 371 -22.34 -2.70 13.55
C THR A 371 -21.76 -2.02 12.33
N ALA A 372 -22.64 -1.61 11.42
CA ALA A 372 -22.30 -0.75 10.28
C ALA A 372 -22.67 0.72 10.53
N GLU A 373 -23.05 1.10 11.77
CA GLU A 373 -23.20 2.51 12.12
C GLU A 373 -21.91 3.26 11.74
N GLY A 374 -22.09 4.36 11.02
CA GLY A 374 -21.02 5.19 10.49
C GLY A 374 -20.26 4.60 9.31
N ALA A 375 -20.55 3.39 8.85
CA ALA A 375 -20.00 2.89 7.59
C ALA A 375 -20.58 3.71 6.43
N ALA A 376 -19.76 3.98 5.43
CA ALA A 376 -20.16 4.73 4.25
C ALA A 376 -19.86 3.99 2.95
N ARG A 377 -20.42 4.51 1.86
CA ARG A 377 -20.01 4.18 0.50
C ARG A 377 -20.19 5.36 -0.43
N THR A 378 -19.11 5.78 -1.08
CA THR A 378 -19.13 6.79 -2.15
C THR A 378 -19.20 6.13 -3.53
N HIS A 379 -20.10 6.64 -4.36
CA HIS A 379 -20.25 6.27 -5.77
C HIS A 379 -19.85 7.45 -6.64
N GLU A 380 -19.10 7.19 -7.71
CA GLU A 380 -18.73 8.20 -8.70
C GLU A 380 -19.55 8.00 -9.96
N LEU A 381 -20.38 9.00 -10.27
CA LEU A 381 -21.20 9.04 -11.46
C LEU A 381 -20.78 10.21 -12.34
N THR A 382 -20.96 10.05 -13.64
CA THR A 382 -20.97 11.17 -14.59
C THR A 382 -22.32 11.24 -15.26
N LEU A 383 -22.98 12.40 -15.15
CA LEU A 383 -24.22 12.67 -15.85
C LEU A 383 -23.91 13.55 -17.05
N PHE A 384 -24.26 13.08 -18.24
CA PHE A 384 -23.99 13.76 -19.50
C PHE A 384 -25.29 14.21 -20.15
N PHE A 385 -25.47 15.52 -20.20
CA PHE A 385 -26.59 16.16 -20.86
C PHE A 385 -26.16 16.54 -22.28
N PHE A 386 -26.89 16.05 -23.29
CA PHE A 386 -26.44 16.23 -24.65
C PHE A 386 -27.54 16.48 -25.68
N ASP A 387 -27.13 17.08 -26.78
CA ASP A 387 -27.87 17.27 -28.01
C ASP A 387 -26.91 17.11 -29.21
N ARG A 388 -27.35 17.46 -30.42
CA ARG A 388 -26.52 17.36 -31.64
C ARG A 388 -25.33 18.33 -31.68
N SER A 389 -25.32 19.35 -30.83
CA SER A 389 -24.28 20.39 -30.74
C SER A 389 -23.26 20.14 -29.63
N SER A 390 -23.47 19.12 -28.79
CA SER A 390 -22.58 18.81 -27.68
C SER A 390 -21.16 18.52 -28.16
N LYS A 391 -20.20 19.13 -27.46
CA LYS A 391 -18.75 19.02 -27.75
C LYS A 391 -18.25 17.58 -27.72
N ARG A 392 -18.71 16.80 -26.74
CA ARG A 392 -18.23 15.43 -26.48
C ARG A 392 -19.24 14.41 -26.96
N SER A 393 -18.75 13.26 -27.37
CA SER A 393 -19.52 12.06 -27.59
C SER A 393 -19.76 11.32 -26.26
N HIS A 394 -20.78 10.47 -26.24
CA HIS A 394 -21.03 9.61 -25.08
C HIS A 394 -19.87 8.65 -24.80
N ALA A 395 -19.22 8.11 -25.84
CA ALA A 395 -18.07 7.23 -25.70
C ALA A 395 -16.87 7.91 -25.03
N GLU A 396 -16.62 9.19 -25.33
CA GLU A 396 -15.58 9.98 -24.65
C GLU A 396 -15.89 10.18 -23.16
N ILE A 397 -17.15 10.49 -22.80
CA ILE A 397 -17.56 10.65 -21.39
C ILE A 397 -17.42 9.34 -20.62
N GLN A 398 -17.86 8.24 -21.22
CA GLN A 398 -17.70 6.93 -20.63
C GLN A 398 -16.22 6.59 -20.42
N SER A 399 -15.40 6.85 -21.43
CA SER A 399 -13.95 6.67 -21.34
C SER A 399 -13.36 7.50 -20.20
N LEU A 400 -13.74 8.78 -20.06
CA LEU A 400 -13.28 9.66 -18.98
C LEU A 400 -13.68 9.16 -17.59
N THR A 401 -14.88 8.58 -17.45
CA THR A 401 -15.39 8.12 -16.16
C THR A 401 -14.74 6.81 -15.73
N GLN A 402 -14.59 5.84 -16.63
CA GLN A 402 -13.96 4.56 -16.30
C GLN A 402 -12.44 4.63 -16.24
N GLN A 403 -11.83 5.51 -17.05
CA GLN A 403 -10.39 5.68 -17.17
C GLN A 403 -10.07 7.19 -17.15
N PRO A 404 -10.01 7.82 -15.97
CA PRO A 404 -9.68 9.24 -15.87
C PRO A 404 -8.30 9.53 -16.49
N VAL A 405 -8.16 10.72 -17.06
CA VAL A 405 -6.86 11.26 -17.51
C VAL A 405 -6.03 11.56 -16.26
N ILE A 406 -4.82 11.01 -16.20
CA ILE A 406 -3.92 11.16 -15.05
C ILE A 406 -2.74 12.02 -15.49
N VAL A 407 -2.39 13.02 -14.68
CA VAL A 407 -1.15 13.78 -14.85
C VAL A 407 -0.24 13.55 -13.65
N ARG A 408 1.06 13.44 -13.89
CA ARG A 408 2.07 13.23 -12.86
C ARG A 408 3.18 14.29 -12.92
N GLN A 409 3.59 14.79 -11.77
CA GLN A 409 4.82 15.57 -11.63
C GLN A 409 6.05 14.73 -12.02
N ASP A 410 7.06 15.33 -12.66
CA ASP A 410 8.37 14.69 -12.83
C ASP A 410 8.85 13.97 -11.55
N PRO A 411 9.02 12.63 -11.57
CA PRO A 411 9.39 11.87 -10.37
C PRO A 411 10.72 12.31 -9.75
N ALA A 412 11.67 12.78 -10.55
CA ALA A 412 12.95 13.26 -10.04
C ALA A 412 12.80 14.55 -9.23
N ALA A 413 11.85 15.42 -9.59
CA ALA A 413 11.47 16.56 -8.77
C ALA A 413 10.71 16.13 -7.50
N ALA A 414 9.71 15.24 -7.63
CA ALA A 414 8.87 14.81 -6.51
C ALA A 414 9.69 14.14 -5.39
N MET A 415 10.63 13.26 -5.75
CA MET A 415 11.45 12.49 -4.79
C MET A 415 12.50 13.32 -4.03
N LYS A 416 12.66 14.61 -4.34
CA LYS A 416 13.43 15.54 -3.50
C LYS A 416 12.71 15.82 -2.18
N VAL A 417 11.40 15.61 -2.12
CA VAL A 417 10.60 15.72 -0.92
C VAL A 417 10.46 14.35 -0.30
N PRO A 418 10.90 14.16 0.96
CA PRO A 418 10.85 12.83 1.50
C PRO A 418 9.44 12.43 1.93
N LEU A 419 9.13 11.15 1.77
CA LEU A 419 7.79 10.59 1.97
C LEU A 419 7.78 9.77 3.26
N MET A 420 6.80 10.03 4.13
CA MET A 420 6.63 9.29 5.41
C MET A 420 7.82 9.38 6.38
N GLY A 421 8.65 10.40 6.25
CA GLY A 421 9.88 10.50 7.03
C GLY A 421 11.11 9.90 6.34
N PHE A 422 10.97 9.27 5.18
CA PHE A 422 12.06 8.58 4.46
C PHE A 422 12.42 9.27 3.15
N SER A 423 13.70 9.36 2.86
CA SER A 423 14.20 9.77 1.54
C SER A 423 14.05 8.60 0.55
N LEU A 424 13.37 8.84 -0.58
CA LEU A 424 13.14 7.86 -1.64
C LEU A 424 13.78 8.34 -2.96
N SER A 425 13.84 7.47 -3.97
CA SER A 425 14.41 7.78 -5.29
C SER A 425 13.41 7.52 -6.40
N PRO A 426 13.48 8.25 -7.53
CA PRO A 426 12.66 7.92 -8.70
C PRO A 426 13.12 6.59 -9.30
N VAL A 427 12.23 5.95 -10.06
CA VAL A 427 12.50 4.71 -10.78
C VAL A 427 13.72 4.89 -11.70
N ASP A 428 14.67 3.97 -11.63
CA ASP A 428 15.84 3.92 -12.51
C ASP A 428 16.14 2.47 -12.92
N GLN A 429 15.36 2.01 -13.91
CA GLN A 429 15.44 0.65 -14.43
C GLN A 429 16.79 0.36 -15.10
N GLN A 430 17.50 1.39 -15.57
CA GLN A 430 18.78 1.23 -16.25
C GLN A 430 19.90 0.97 -15.24
N ALA A 431 19.97 1.75 -14.16
CA ALA A 431 21.02 1.59 -13.15
C ALA A 431 20.71 0.46 -12.16
N TYR A 432 19.42 0.22 -11.86
CA TYR A 432 18.99 -0.69 -10.80
C TYR A 432 17.89 -1.70 -11.20
N PRO A 433 18.02 -2.39 -12.35
CA PRO A 433 16.93 -3.17 -12.96
C PRO A 433 16.26 -4.14 -11.99
N ARG A 434 17.06 -4.95 -11.28
CA ARG A 434 16.53 -5.95 -10.35
C ARG A 434 15.73 -5.35 -9.20
N MET A 435 16.25 -4.29 -8.58
CA MET A 435 15.57 -3.67 -7.43
C MET A 435 14.26 -3.01 -7.86
N GLU A 436 14.26 -2.37 -9.04
CA GLU A 436 13.03 -1.77 -9.58
C GLU A 436 12.01 -2.83 -10.02
N GLU A 437 12.44 -3.93 -10.65
CA GLU A 437 11.58 -5.10 -10.93
C GLU A 437 10.97 -5.66 -9.65
N ALA A 438 11.77 -5.82 -8.59
CA ALA A 438 11.29 -6.32 -7.32
C ALA A 438 10.29 -5.35 -6.66
N VAL A 439 10.52 -4.04 -6.77
CA VAL A 439 9.60 -3.01 -6.27
C VAL A 439 8.28 -3.02 -7.04
N ASP A 440 8.32 -3.11 -8.37
CA ASP A 440 7.13 -3.19 -9.23
C ASP A 440 6.36 -4.50 -8.97
N ALA A 441 7.04 -5.64 -8.95
CA ALA A 441 6.44 -6.94 -8.68
C ALA A 441 5.78 -7.01 -7.30
N LEU A 442 6.47 -6.50 -6.26
CA LEU A 442 5.86 -6.35 -4.94
C LEU A 442 4.64 -5.46 -5.09
N GLY A 443 4.79 -4.22 -5.56
CA GLY A 443 3.69 -3.25 -5.72
C GLY A 443 2.46 -3.84 -6.42
N ARG A 444 2.63 -4.59 -7.51
CA ARG A 444 1.53 -5.23 -8.25
C ARG A 444 0.69 -6.19 -7.42
N MET A 445 1.25 -6.74 -6.35
CA MET A 445 0.46 -7.54 -5.40
C MET A 445 -0.61 -6.71 -4.67
N THR A 446 -0.43 -5.40 -4.49
CA THR A 446 -1.51 -4.58 -3.90
C THR A 446 -2.69 -4.41 -4.86
N LEU A 447 -2.46 -4.58 -6.17
CA LEU A 447 -3.51 -4.56 -7.19
C LEU A 447 -4.25 -5.89 -7.33
N ALA A 448 -3.73 -6.97 -6.73
CA ALA A 448 -4.32 -8.30 -6.85
C ALA A 448 -5.76 -8.32 -6.33
N ARG A 449 -6.65 -8.95 -7.11
CA ARG A 449 -8.04 -9.25 -6.73
C ARG A 449 -8.33 -10.67 -7.16
N TRP A 450 -8.80 -11.50 -6.23
CA TRP A 450 -9.14 -12.89 -6.50
C TRP A 450 -10.64 -13.01 -6.73
N GLU A 451 -11.02 -13.17 -8.01
CA GLU A 451 -12.43 -13.32 -8.41
C GLU A 451 -13.08 -14.54 -7.73
N ASP A 452 -12.39 -15.69 -7.69
CA ASP A 452 -12.84 -16.92 -7.00
C ASP A 452 -13.09 -16.75 -5.49
N LEU A 453 -12.58 -15.67 -4.91
CA LEU A 453 -12.76 -15.36 -3.49
C LEU A 453 -13.58 -14.08 -3.27
N HIS A 454 -14.26 -13.64 -4.33
CA HIS A 454 -15.19 -12.52 -4.35
C HIS A 454 -14.60 -11.23 -3.75
N ASP A 455 -13.41 -10.84 -4.21
CA ASP A 455 -12.82 -9.54 -3.84
C ASP A 455 -13.53 -8.33 -4.48
N HIS A 456 -14.50 -8.61 -5.34
CA HIS A 456 -15.45 -7.67 -5.89
C HIS A 456 -16.74 -7.62 -5.03
N GLY A 457 -17.52 -6.55 -5.21
CA GLY A 457 -18.81 -6.35 -4.56
C GLY A 457 -18.87 -5.08 -3.72
N PHE A 458 -20.07 -4.69 -3.32
CA PHE A 458 -20.37 -3.41 -2.67
C PHE A 458 -19.48 -3.12 -1.45
N TRP A 459 -19.35 -4.06 -0.52
CA TRP A 459 -18.56 -3.90 0.72
C TRP A 459 -17.12 -4.40 0.61
N ARG A 460 -16.70 -4.88 -0.57
CA ARG A 460 -15.43 -5.61 -0.74
C ARG A 460 -14.51 -4.94 -1.75
N PHE A 461 -15.07 -4.39 -2.84
CA PHE A 461 -14.25 -3.80 -3.88
C PHE A 461 -13.48 -2.58 -3.36
N GLY A 462 -12.16 -2.65 -3.57
CA GLY A 462 -11.17 -1.71 -3.02
C GLY A 462 -10.47 -2.22 -1.75
N MET A 463 -10.91 -3.32 -1.12
CA MET A 463 -10.23 -3.87 0.04
C MET A 463 -8.83 -4.38 -0.28
N ILE A 464 -7.91 -4.28 0.69
CA ILE A 464 -6.60 -4.93 0.65
C ILE A 464 -6.66 -6.14 1.57
N ARG A 465 -6.34 -7.32 1.03
CA ARG A 465 -6.25 -8.55 1.81
C ARG A 465 -5.12 -8.49 2.84
N TRP A 466 -5.36 -9.11 4.00
CA TRP A 466 -4.29 -9.26 4.98
C TRP A 466 -3.19 -10.21 4.48
N GLY A 467 -3.53 -11.25 3.73
CA GLY A 467 -2.55 -12.19 3.16
C GLY A 467 -3.09 -12.91 1.93
N SER A 468 -2.21 -13.64 1.24
CA SER A 468 -2.64 -14.48 0.12
C SER A 468 -3.59 -15.58 0.60
N PRO A 469 -4.55 -16.00 -0.23
CA PRO A 469 -5.39 -17.16 0.07
C PRO A 469 -4.52 -18.40 0.31
N PRO A 470 -4.90 -19.31 1.21
CA PRO A 470 -4.18 -20.57 1.36
C PRO A 470 -4.30 -21.43 0.09
N LEU A 471 -3.28 -22.24 -0.19
CA LEU A 471 -3.43 -23.44 -1.03
C LEU A 471 -4.55 -24.31 -0.45
N ALA A 472 -5.16 -25.15 -1.28
CA ALA A 472 -6.19 -26.10 -0.86
C ALA A 472 -5.79 -27.00 0.35
N ASP A 473 -4.50 -27.02 0.73
CA ASP A 473 -3.90 -27.78 1.83
C ASP A 473 -3.16 -26.94 2.90
N ALA A 474 -3.02 -25.61 2.74
CA ALA A 474 -2.22 -24.77 3.66
C ALA A 474 -3.07 -24.12 4.76
N SER A 475 -2.74 -24.38 6.03
CA SER A 475 -3.56 -24.02 7.19
C SER A 475 -3.48 -22.56 7.68
N SER A 476 -2.65 -21.70 7.07
CA SER A 476 -2.22 -20.42 7.66
C SER A 476 -2.85 -19.15 7.07
N GLY A 477 -3.70 -19.23 6.04
CA GLY A 477 -4.09 -18.06 5.23
C GLY A 477 -5.37 -17.30 5.63
N ILE A 478 -6.26 -17.87 6.46
CA ILE A 478 -7.64 -17.34 6.67
C ILE A 478 -7.84 -16.69 8.04
N TYR A 479 -6.78 -16.57 8.85
CA TYR A 479 -6.90 -15.97 10.20
C TYR A 479 -7.53 -14.56 10.18
N ARG A 480 -7.27 -13.78 9.12
CA ARG A 480 -7.87 -12.47 8.85
C ARG A 480 -8.07 -12.31 7.35
N TRP A 481 -9.09 -11.57 6.96
CA TRP A 481 -9.46 -11.47 5.56
C TRP A 481 -8.99 -10.16 4.91
N PHE A 482 -9.20 -9.00 5.55
CA PHE A 482 -8.71 -7.70 5.07
C PHE A 482 -7.83 -6.99 6.12
N ASP A 483 -7.02 -6.04 5.66
CA ASP A 483 -6.09 -5.25 6.50
C ASP A 483 -6.76 -4.11 7.29
N GLY A 484 -7.88 -3.60 6.78
CA GLY A 484 -8.50 -2.38 7.27
C GLY A 484 -7.63 -1.20 6.86
N VAL A 485 -6.96 -0.58 7.83
CA VAL A 485 -5.89 0.41 7.61
C VAL A 485 -4.63 0.14 8.46
N GLN A 486 -4.50 -1.05 9.06
CA GLN A 486 -3.54 -1.26 10.14
C GLN A 486 -2.07 -1.22 9.70
N TYR A 487 -1.75 -1.70 8.50
CA TYR A 487 -0.36 -1.95 8.08
C TYR A 487 0.19 -1.01 7.00
N ASP A 488 -0.47 0.12 6.73
CA ASP A 488 -0.09 1.12 5.72
C ASP A 488 -0.08 0.58 4.28
N LEU A 489 -0.83 -0.48 3.98
CA LEU A 489 -0.82 -1.08 2.64
C LEU A 489 -1.46 -0.14 1.60
N GLN A 490 -2.42 0.69 2.02
CA GLN A 490 -3.16 1.65 1.20
C GLN A 490 -2.27 2.79 0.68
N LEU A 491 -1.12 2.99 1.31
CA LEU A 491 -0.14 4.01 0.94
C LEU A 491 0.77 3.56 -0.20
N ILE A 492 0.97 2.25 -0.36
CA ILE A 492 1.98 1.70 -1.26
C ILE A 492 1.74 2.15 -2.71
N PRO A 493 0.52 2.09 -3.27
CA PRO A 493 0.29 2.55 -4.64
C PRO A 493 0.67 4.03 -4.83
N TRP A 494 0.37 4.90 -3.86
CA TRP A 494 0.74 6.32 -3.95
C TRP A 494 2.26 6.54 -4.00
N ILE A 495 3.02 5.84 -3.16
CA ILE A 495 4.49 5.94 -3.16
C ILE A 495 5.05 5.48 -4.51
N LEU A 496 4.55 4.38 -5.06
CA LEU A 496 5.05 3.82 -6.31
C LEU A 496 4.66 4.70 -7.53
N PHE A 497 3.46 5.26 -7.53
CA PHE A 497 3.03 6.23 -8.54
C PHE A 497 3.96 7.45 -8.57
N MET A 498 4.22 8.08 -7.42
CA MET A 498 5.07 9.27 -7.31
C MET A 498 6.53 9.00 -7.72
N ARG A 499 7.03 7.78 -7.53
CA ARG A 499 8.39 7.40 -7.92
C ARG A 499 8.60 7.27 -9.43
N GLY A 500 7.54 7.12 -10.23
CA GLY A 500 7.67 6.82 -11.65
C GLY A 500 6.94 5.56 -12.12
N GLY A 501 6.24 4.83 -11.23
CA GLY A 501 5.52 3.60 -11.57
C GLY A 501 4.32 3.79 -12.52
N SER A 502 3.71 2.69 -12.95
CA SER A 502 2.54 2.69 -13.86
C SER A 502 1.35 3.52 -13.33
N ARG A 503 0.50 4.01 -14.25
CA ARG A 503 -0.80 4.61 -13.94
C ARG A 503 -1.69 3.72 -13.06
N ASP A 504 -1.49 2.40 -13.15
CA ASP A 504 -2.29 1.44 -12.38
C ASP A 504 -2.13 1.66 -10.86
N PHE A 505 -0.96 2.14 -10.41
CA PHE A 505 -0.76 2.49 -9.01
C PHE A 505 -1.57 3.72 -8.57
N TYR A 506 -1.81 4.68 -9.46
CA TYR A 506 -2.71 5.80 -9.15
C TYR A 506 -4.15 5.29 -9.02
N VAL A 507 -4.61 4.51 -10.00
CA VAL A 507 -5.96 3.94 -10.01
C VAL A 507 -6.20 3.08 -8.77
N GLU A 508 -5.20 2.27 -8.40
CA GLU A 508 -5.27 1.45 -7.20
C GLU A 508 -5.24 2.29 -5.92
N GLY A 509 -4.37 3.30 -5.83
CA GLY A 509 -4.31 4.21 -4.68
C GLY A 509 -5.65 4.89 -4.40
N GLU A 510 -6.35 5.29 -5.47
CA GLU A 510 -7.70 5.83 -5.40
C GLU A 510 -8.72 4.79 -4.90
N ARG A 511 -8.70 3.57 -5.46
CA ARG A 511 -9.62 2.48 -5.07
C ARG A 511 -9.46 2.07 -3.61
N VAL A 512 -8.23 1.78 -3.18
CA VAL A 512 -7.96 1.37 -1.79
C VAL A 512 -8.16 2.52 -0.82
N GLY A 513 -7.87 3.75 -1.25
CA GLY A 513 -8.15 4.95 -0.49
C GLY A 513 -9.65 5.14 -0.24
N ARG A 514 -10.49 5.04 -1.27
CA ARG A 514 -11.96 5.17 -1.15
C ARG A 514 -12.55 4.09 -0.26
N TYR A 515 -12.08 2.85 -0.40
CA TYR A 515 -12.48 1.77 0.48
C TYR A 515 -12.15 2.05 1.96
N ALA A 516 -10.90 2.43 2.23
CA ALA A 516 -10.45 2.70 3.58
C ALA A 516 -11.14 3.93 4.20
N MET A 517 -11.39 4.97 3.38
CA MET A 517 -12.14 6.16 3.77
C MET A 517 -13.56 5.80 4.18
N ASP A 518 -14.29 5.08 3.35
CA ASP A 518 -15.72 4.93 3.53
C ASP A 518 -16.10 3.72 4.39
N VAL A 519 -15.45 2.58 4.17
CA VAL A 519 -15.83 1.31 4.81
C VAL A 519 -15.08 1.09 6.12
N CYS A 520 -13.79 1.43 6.14
CA CYS A 520 -12.93 1.20 7.30
C CYS A 520 -12.85 2.39 8.26
N THR A 521 -13.57 3.48 8.03
CA THR A 521 -13.65 4.62 8.96
C THR A 521 -15.09 4.82 9.40
N ASN A 522 -15.29 5.07 10.69
CA ASN A 522 -16.61 5.33 11.23
C ASN A 522 -16.93 6.83 11.17
N HIS A 523 -17.94 7.20 10.40
CA HIS A 523 -18.37 8.59 10.16
C HIS A 523 -19.49 9.09 11.08
N PHE A 524 -20.08 8.19 11.85
CA PHE A 524 -21.18 8.50 12.75
C PHE A 524 -21.22 7.46 13.87
N ASN A 525 -21.47 7.91 15.10
CA ASN A 525 -21.42 7.02 16.26
C ASN A 525 -22.40 7.48 17.34
N THR A 526 -23.18 6.54 17.86
CA THR A 526 -24.04 6.76 19.04
C THR A 526 -23.47 6.12 20.31
N ARG A 527 -22.30 5.49 20.22
CA ARG A 527 -21.70 4.66 21.29
C ARG A 527 -20.80 5.44 22.27
N GLY A 528 -20.97 6.76 22.37
CA GLY A 528 -20.22 7.60 23.31
C GLY A 528 -18.75 7.85 22.96
N ALA A 529 -18.39 7.80 21.66
CA ALA A 529 -17.09 8.23 21.16
C ALA A 529 -17.23 9.11 19.93
N ALA A 530 -16.25 9.97 19.66
CA ALA A 530 -16.21 10.74 18.42
C ALA A 530 -16.09 9.81 17.18
N PRO A 531 -16.58 10.25 16.00
CA PRO A 531 -16.25 9.63 14.71
C PRO A 531 -14.75 9.64 14.41
N GLY A 532 -14.35 9.08 13.26
CA GLY A 532 -12.95 9.07 12.81
C GLY A 532 -12.11 7.89 13.32
N TYR A 533 -12.71 6.89 13.98
CA TYR A 533 -11.96 5.67 14.31
C TYR A 533 -11.97 4.67 13.17
N GLN A 534 -10.82 4.01 12.98
CA GLN A 534 -10.58 3.20 11.80
C GLN A 534 -10.42 1.71 12.12
N GLY A 535 -10.97 0.84 11.27
CA GLY A 535 -10.86 -0.60 11.36
C GLY A 535 -9.40 -1.08 11.25
N GLY A 536 -9.03 -2.03 12.11
CA GLY A 536 -7.77 -2.78 11.95
C GLY A 536 -7.95 -4.02 11.09
N ALA A 537 -6.90 -4.83 10.95
CA ALA A 537 -6.98 -6.09 10.23
C ALA A 537 -7.87 -7.07 11.00
N ALA A 538 -8.92 -7.58 10.35
CA ALA A 538 -9.94 -8.44 10.95
C ALA A 538 -10.74 -9.22 9.87
N ILE A 539 -11.83 -9.87 10.28
CA ILE A 539 -12.82 -10.54 9.40
C ILE A 539 -14.03 -9.66 9.04
N SER A 540 -14.30 -8.58 9.79
CA SER A 540 -15.36 -7.59 9.49
C SER A 540 -14.80 -6.21 9.12
N PRO A 541 -15.14 -5.64 7.95
CA PRO A 541 -14.51 -4.42 7.45
C PRO A 541 -14.88 -3.17 8.26
N PHE A 542 -15.94 -3.25 9.07
CA PHE A 542 -16.46 -2.14 9.85
C PHE A 542 -15.69 -1.94 11.18
N PRO A 543 -15.48 -0.69 11.61
CA PRO A 543 -14.89 -0.40 12.92
C PRO A 543 -15.79 -0.86 14.09
N TRP A 544 -15.35 -1.91 14.77
CA TRP A 544 -16.11 -2.59 15.83
C TRP A 544 -15.79 -2.10 17.26
N HIS A 545 -14.88 -1.13 17.44
CA HIS A 545 -14.50 -0.62 18.76
C HIS A 545 -13.95 0.80 18.72
N SER A 546 -14.45 1.68 19.59
CA SER A 546 -13.95 3.05 19.79
C SER A 546 -12.46 3.16 20.19
N HIS A 547 -11.84 2.13 20.78
CA HIS A 547 -10.39 2.10 21.05
C HIS A 547 -9.52 2.10 19.78
N HIS A 548 -10.14 1.95 18.61
CA HIS A 548 -9.48 2.17 17.33
C HIS A 548 -9.08 3.64 17.10
N LEU A 549 -9.57 4.59 17.91
CA LEU A 549 -9.02 5.96 18.05
C LEU A 549 -7.57 6.01 18.56
N HIS A 550 -6.90 4.85 18.69
CA HIS A 550 -5.47 4.76 19.04
C HIS A 550 -4.77 3.66 18.24
N LYS A 551 -5.37 2.47 18.15
CA LYS A 551 -4.68 1.28 17.59
C LYS A 551 -4.41 1.33 16.08
N SER A 552 -5.35 1.90 15.31
CA SER A 552 -5.41 1.75 13.85
C SER A 552 -5.29 3.08 13.11
N LEU A 553 -5.04 4.20 13.80
CA LEU A 553 -5.05 5.51 13.18
C LEU A 553 -3.98 5.66 12.10
N LYS A 554 -4.43 5.94 10.87
CA LYS A 554 -3.63 6.25 9.70
C LYS A 554 -4.32 7.32 8.87
N ILE A 555 -3.61 8.42 8.65
CA ILE A 555 -4.03 9.48 7.74
C ILE A 555 -3.14 9.57 6.50
N HIS A 556 -2.03 8.84 6.46
CA HIS A 556 -1.04 9.03 5.40
C HIS A 556 -1.59 8.77 4.00
N PHE A 557 -2.36 7.68 3.81
CA PHE A 557 -3.00 7.43 2.53
C PHE A 557 -4.03 8.51 2.17
N LEU A 558 -4.67 9.14 3.17
CA LEU A 558 -5.58 10.28 2.96
C LEU A 558 -4.81 11.54 2.55
N GLN A 559 -3.68 11.82 3.20
CA GLN A 559 -2.78 12.93 2.84
C GLN A 559 -2.40 12.83 1.35
N TYR A 560 -1.89 11.68 0.91
CA TYR A 560 -1.50 11.52 -0.50
C TYR A 560 -2.70 11.54 -1.44
N HIS A 561 -3.81 10.91 -1.08
CA HIS A 561 -5.02 10.96 -1.91
C HIS A 561 -5.50 12.40 -2.07
N TYR A 562 -5.63 13.18 -1.00
CA TYR A 562 -6.03 14.59 -1.08
C TYR A 562 -5.01 15.43 -1.83
N HIS A 563 -3.73 15.42 -1.44
CA HIS A 563 -2.77 16.34 -2.05
C HIS A 563 -2.44 16.01 -3.50
N LEU A 564 -2.46 14.74 -3.91
CA LEU A 564 -2.16 14.34 -5.30
C LEU A 564 -3.33 14.54 -6.26
N THR A 565 -4.57 14.45 -5.78
CA THR A 565 -5.75 14.48 -6.66
C THR A 565 -6.66 15.69 -6.43
N GLY A 566 -6.59 16.30 -5.25
CA GLY A 566 -7.53 17.33 -4.81
C GLY A 566 -8.89 16.78 -4.42
N TYR A 567 -9.01 15.48 -4.12
CA TYR A 567 -10.29 14.85 -3.79
C TYR A 567 -10.82 15.31 -2.41
N PRO A 568 -11.89 16.12 -2.33
CA PRO A 568 -12.27 16.79 -1.08
C PRO A 568 -12.71 15.83 0.02
N ARG A 569 -13.35 14.71 -0.33
CA ARG A 569 -13.75 13.68 0.65
C ARG A 569 -12.55 13.08 1.39
N ALA A 570 -11.36 13.00 0.77
CA ALA A 570 -10.15 12.57 1.47
C ALA A 570 -9.71 13.59 2.54
N LYS A 571 -9.91 14.88 2.30
CA LYS A 571 -9.67 15.93 3.29
C LYS A 571 -10.68 15.86 4.43
N ASP A 572 -11.96 15.72 4.14
CA ASP A 572 -13.02 15.56 5.15
C ASP A 572 -12.71 14.42 6.13
N VAL A 573 -12.42 13.23 5.58
CA VAL A 573 -12.17 12.04 6.39
C VAL A 573 -10.84 12.16 7.14
N MET A 574 -9.83 12.81 6.56
CA MET A 574 -8.57 13.09 7.26
C MET A 574 -8.80 14.00 8.47
N ASP A 575 -9.57 15.07 8.31
CA ASP A 575 -9.91 15.99 9.39
C ASP A 575 -10.75 15.30 10.47
N GLU A 576 -11.70 14.47 10.06
CA GLU A 576 -12.54 13.67 10.95
C GLU A 576 -11.71 12.72 11.82
N VAL A 577 -10.75 12.00 11.23
CA VAL A 577 -9.83 11.10 11.94
C VAL A 577 -8.93 11.88 12.90
N ILE A 578 -8.41 13.04 12.49
CA ILE A 578 -7.60 13.90 13.36
C ILE A 578 -8.41 14.42 14.54
N ALA A 579 -9.61 14.95 14.29
CA ALA A 579 -10.50 15.45 15.32
C ALA A 579 -10.90 14.35 16.32
N GLY A 580 -11.25 13.16 15.82
CA GLY A 580 -11.55 11.99 16.65
C GLY A 580 -10.37 11.58 17.54
N ALA A 581 -9.15 11.59 17.01
CA ALA A 581 -7.95 11.29 17.77
C ALA A 581 -7.66 12.34 18.86
N ILE A 582 -7.80 13.63 18.54
CA ILE A 582 -7.65 14.72 19.52
C ILE A 582 -8.67 14.54 20.64
N TRP A 583 -9.94 14.31 20.31
CA TRP A 583 -10.99 14.06 21.28
C TRP A 583 -10.63 12.88 22.19
N ALA A 584 -10.14 11.76 21.62
CA ALA A 584 -9.78 10.58 22.39
C ALA A 584 -8.61 10.80 23.35
N ALA A 585 -7.63 11.62 22.95
CA ALA A 585 -6.49 12.00 23.79
C ALA A 585 -6.90 12.91 24.95
N GLU A 586 -7.81 13.86 24.70
CA GLU A 586 -8.32 14.81 25.71
C GLU A 586 -9.28 14.17 26.70
N HIS A 587 -10.13 13.24 26.27
CA HIS A 587 -11.11 12.56 27.13
C HIS A 587 -10.52 11.34 27.85
N HIS A 588 -9.19 11.32 28.00
CA HIS A 588 -8.40 10.33 28.74
C HIS A 588 -8.74 8.87 28.43
N THR A 589 -9.15 8.56 27.20
CA THR A 589 -9.52 7.18 26.86
C THR A 589 -8.33 6.24 26.98
N ARG A 590 -7.09 6.71 26.69
CA ARG A 590 -5.76 6.13 27.05
C ARG A 590 -4.62 7.17 26.93
N GLN A 591 -3.78 7.33 27.95
CA GLN A 591 -2.57 8.18 27.89
C GLN A 591 -1.34 7.41 27.37
N PRO A 592 -0.27 8.06 26.88
CA PRO A 592 0.92 7.37 26.37
C PRO A 592 1.56 6.42 27.39
N ASP A 593 1.49 6.75 28.68
CA ASP A 593 2.03 5.99 29.80
C ASP A 593 1.09 4.87 30.33
N ASP A 594 -0.13 4.78 29.80
CA ASP A 594 -1.19 3.86 30.21
C ASP A 594 -0.71 2.39 30.23
N PRO A 595 -0.99 1.63 31.32
CA PRO A 595 -0.68 0.20 31.40
C PRO A 595 -1.17 -0.64 30.22
N TYR A 596 -2.23 -0.24 29.53
CA TYR A 596 -2.71 -0.88 28.31
C TYR A 596 -1.60 -1.03 27.25
N TYR A 597 -0.74 -0.03 27.12
CA TYR A 597 0.37 -0.05 26.16
C TYR A 597 1.54 -0.92 26.61
N ARG A 598 1.56 -1.36 27.89
CA ARG A 598 2.57 -2.31 28.38
C ARG A 598 2.36 -3.66 27.69
N GLY A 599 3.34 -4.06 26.89
CA GLY A 599 3.25 -5.26 26.05
C GLY A 599 2.56 -5.04 24.70
N ARG A 600 2.22 -3.79 24.34
CA ARG A 600 1.58 -3.42 23.05
C ARG A 600 2.37 -2.34 22.30
N GLY A 601 3.67 -2.59 22.07
CA GLY A 601 4.55 -1.63 21.38
C GLY A 601 4.04 -1.20 19.99
N ARG A 602 3.32 -2.07 19.27
CA ARG A 602 2.72 -1.74 17.97
C ARG A 602 1.79 -0.54 18.05
N GLU A 603 0.82 -0.61 18.95
CA GLU A 603 -0.18 0.43 19.17
C GLU A 603 0.52 1.74 19.53
N HIS A 604 1.51 1.66 20.41
CA HIS A 604 2.28 2.82 20.85
C HIS A 604 3.00 3.52 19.70
N TYR A 605 3.81 2.79 18.94
CA TYR A 605 4.61 3.38 17.86
C TYR A 605 3.74 3.91 16.71
N ASN A 606 2.60 3.26 16.45
CA ASN A 606 1.65 3.73 15.45
C ASN A 606 1.05 5.10 15.80
N VAL A 607 0.70 5.32 17.07
CA VAL A 607 0.15 6.60 17.53
C VAL A 607 1.24 7.68 17.54
N GLY A 608 2.45 7.35 18.00
CA GLY A 608 3.59 8.27 17.98
C GLY A 608 3.90 8.80 16.57
N ARG A 609 3.74 7.96 15.54
CA ARG A 609 3.81 8.37 14.12
C ARG A 609 2.62 9.21 13.69
N PHE A 610 1.40 8.80 14.04
CA PHE A 610 0.17 9.49 13.67
C PHE A 610 0.22 10.97 14.05
N TRP A 611 0.63 11.30 15.28
CA TRP A 611 0.64 12.69 15.75
C TRP A 611 1.58 13.60 14.98
N VAL A 612 2.71 13.09 14.49
CA VAL A 612 3.61 13.87 13.63
C VAL A 612 2.92 14.20 12.31
N SER A 613 2.23 13.21 11.72
CA SER A 613 1.49 13.44 10.47
C SER A 613 0.29 14.36 10.67
N ALA A 614 -0.43 14.25 11.80
CA ALA A 614 -1.54 15.15 12.11
C ALA A 614 -1.06 16.60 12.32
N TYR A 615 0.12 16.78 12.93
CA TYR A 615 0.75 18.09 13.05
C TYR A 615 1.21 18.65 11.70
N ASP A 616 1.80 17.82 10.83
CA ASP A 616 2.22 18.24 9.49
C ASP A 616 1.05 18.76 8.63
N GLU A 617 -0.18 18.27 8.87
CA GLU A 617 -1.40 18.73 8.16
C GLU A 617 -2.06 19.95 8.79
N THR A 618 -2.10 20.03 10.11
CA THR A 618 -2.93 21.03 10.82
C THR A 618 -2.12 22.17 11.42
N PHE A 619 -0.83 21.96 11.67
CA PHE A 619 -0.01 22.76 12.57
C PHE A 619 -0.63 22.97 13.97
N ASP A 620 -1.60 22.14 14.39
CA ASP A 620 -2.24 22.25 15.70
C ASP A 620 -1.19 22.00 16.81
N PRO A 621 -0.96 22.97 17.72
CA PRO A 621 -0.06 22.80 18.84
C PRO A 621 -0.38 21.58 19.73
N LYS A 622 -1.65 21.17 19.82
CA LYS A 622 -2.05 19.95 20.54
C LYS A 622 -1.45 18.71 19.89
N CYS A 623 -1.56 18.55 18.57
CA CYS A 623 -0.95 17.43 17.84
C CYS A 623 0.57 17.38 18.05
N ARG A 624 1.24 18.55 18.01
CA ARG A 624 2.69 18.64 18.28
C ARG A 624 3.03 18.21 19.71
N ASN A 625 2.25 18.65 20.69
CA ASN A 625 2.45 18.30 22.10
C ASN A 625 2.22 16.80 22.33
N PHE A 626 1.18 16.22 21.74
CA PHE A 626 0.97 14.77 21.80
C PHE A 626 2.15 14.04 21.14
N ALA A 627 2.58 14.44 19.94
CA ALA A 627 3.72 13.83 19.27
C ALA A 627 4.98 13.81 20.16
N ARG A 628 5.23 14.89 20.93
CA ARG A 628 6.31 14.96 21.93
C ARG A 628 6.10 13.98 23.10
N GLN A 629 4.91 13.95 23.70
CA GLN A 629 4.61 13.06 24.82
C GLN A 629 4.81 11.57 24.45
N TRP A 630 4.37 11.18 23.25
CA TRP A 630 4.56 9.82 22.75
C TRP A 630 6.05 9.50 22.52
N LEU A 631 6.82 10.44 21.97
CA LEU A 631 8.27 10.30 21.81
C LEU A 631 8.98 10.15 23.16
N ASP A 632 8.60 10.94 24.16
CA ASP A 632 9.17 10.84 25.50
C ASP A 632 8.97 9.44 26.08
N VAL A 633 7.79 8.86 25.95
CA VAL A 633 7.56 7.49 26.41
C VAL A 633 8.34 6.48 25.56
N THR A 634 8.45 6.68 24.25
CA THR A 634 9.28 5.83 23.36
C THR A 634 10.74 5.83 23.82
N LEU A 635 11.33 6.98 24.12
CA LEU A 635 12.75 7.12 24.50
C LEU A 635 13.03 6.78 25.97
N ASN A 636 12.07 6.98 26.88
CA ASN A 636 12.29 6.79 28.32
C ASN A 636 11.81 5.44 28.84
N ARG A 637 10.71 4.91 28.29
CA ARG A 637 10.03 3.69 28.78
C ARG A 637 10.24 2.51 27.85
N GLU A 638 10.10 2.73 26.53
CA GLU A 638 10.19 1.63 25.57
C GLU A 638 11.63 1.29 25.20
N TYR A 639 12.55 2.25 25.26
CA TYR A 639 13.97 2.00 25.09
C TYR A 639 14.60 1.43 26.37
N ASN A 640 15.27 0.28 26.26
CA ASN A 640 16.06 -0.29 27.32
C ASN A 640 17.55 -0.08 27.01
N ALA A 641 18.18 0.88 27.69
CA ALA A 641 19.59 1.22 27.51
C ALA A 641 20.53 0.05 27.85
N ALA A 642 20.21 -0.78 28.85
CA ALA A 642 21.02 -1.94 29.20
C ALA A 642 21.06 -3.01 28.09
N LEU A 643 20.00 -3.07 27.28
CA LEU A 643 19.88 -4.01 26.16
C LEU A 643 20.12 -3.34 24.80
N GLY A 644 20.28 -2.02 24.77
CA GLY A 644 20.42 -1.26 23.54
C GLY A 644 19.24 -1.41 22.57
N ASN A 645 18.04 -1.68 23.08
CA ASN A 645 16.92 -2.15 22.26
C ASN A 645 15.57 -1.60 22.75
N PHE A 646 14.65 -1.39 21.81
CA PHE A 646 13.28 -1.03 22.12
C PHE A 646 12.42 -2.24 22.40
N ARG A 647 11.36 -2.05 23.20
CA ARG A 647 10.37 -3.09 23.45
C ARG A 647 9.71 -3.55 22.14
N SER A 648 9.49 -4.86 22.04
CA SER A 648 8.82 -5.47 20.90
C SER A 648 7.31 -5.13 20.83
N PRO A 649 6.72 -5.15 19.62
CA PRO A 649 7.34 -5.42 18.32
C PRO A 649 7.96 -4.16 17.70
N GLY A 650 9.30 -4.12 17.57
CA GLY A 650 10.03 -2.98 16.97
C GLY A 650 9.82 -2.79 15.46
N ILE A 651 8.98 -3.60 14.81
CA ILE A 651 8.66 -3.45 13.38
C ILE A 651 7.91 -2.15 13.07
N TYR A 652 7.14 -1.62 14.03
CA TYR A 652 6.37 -0.38 13.85
C TYR A 652 7.18 0.89 14.19
N LEU A 653 8.29 0.73 14.90
CA LEU A 653 9.12 1.81 15.42
C LEU A 653 9.77 2.65 14.32
N SER A 654 10.23 2.02 13.23
CA SER A 654 11.05 2.70 12.22
C SER A 654 10.34 3.91 11.62
N GLY A 655 9.02 3.81 11.37
CA GLY A 655 8.22 4.89 10.80
C GLY A 655 8.02 6.06 11.77
N GLU A 656 7.83 5.78 13.05
CA GLU A 656 7.76 6.80 14.10
C GLU A 656 9.08 7.55 14.21
N LEU A 657 10.19 6.84 14.48
CA LEU A 657 11.50 7.50 14.70
C LEU A 657 11.97 8.29 13.47
N ALA A 658 11.69 7.81 12.26
CA ALA A 658 12.04 8.53 11.03
C ALA A 658 11.29 9.87 10.92
N GLN A 659 10.00 9.92 11.22
CA GLN A 659 9.22 11.15 11.21
C GLN A 659 9.59 12.07 12.39
N GLN A 660 9.69 11.52 13.59
CA GLN A 660 10.08 12.23 14.81
C GLN A 660 11.46 12.89 14.63
N SER A 661 12.45 12.21 14.04
CA SER A 661 13.78 12.80 13.78
C SER A 661 13.77 14.02 12.85
N ARG A 662 12.69 14.24 12.09
CA ARG A 662 12.54 15.42 11.23
C ARG A 662 11.86 16.57 11.95
N LEU A 663 10.90 16.26 12.81
CA LEU A 663 10.23 17.26 13.62
C LEU A 663 11.14 17.76 14.76
N TRP A 664 12.04 16.90 15.26
CA TRP A 664 13.06 17.25 16.27
C TRP A 664 14.48 16.87 15.81
N PRO A 665 15.03 17.53 14.78
CA PRO A 665 16.35 17.18 14.24
C PRO A 665 17.51 17.46 15.21
N ASN A 666 17.27 18.30 16.22
CA ASN A 666 18.27 18.71 17.22
C ASN A 666 18.04 18.05 18.60
N ASP A 667 17.14 17.07 18.71
CA ASP A 667 16.95 16.35 19.99
C ASP A 667 18.10 15.36 20.20
N GLU A 668 18.98 15.69 21.14
CA GLU A 668 20.18 14.91 21.46
C GLU A 668 19.86 13.50 21.94
N LYS A 669 18.79 13.32 22.72
CA LYS A 669 18.41 12.02 23.26
C LYS A 669 17.85 11.11 22.16
N LEU A 670 16.99 11.65 21.30
CA LEU A 670 16.51 10.92 20.13
C LEU A 670 17.68 10.50 19.25
N ARG A 671 18.61 11.42 18.97
CA ARG A 671 19.81 11.13 18.19
C ARG A 671 20.66 10.04 18.84
N SER A 672 20.98 10.15 20.12
CA SER A 672 21.85 9.19 20.82
C SER A 672 21.22 7.80 20.87
N VAL A 673 19.93 7.72 21.25
CA VAL A 673 19.20 6.45 21.35
C VAL A 673 19.05 5.81 19.97
N LEU A 674 18.76 6.58 18.92
CA LEU A 674 18.64 6.06 17.55
C LEU A 674 19.96 5.47 17.04
N LEU A 675 21.08 6.15 17.29
CA LEU A 675 22.41 5.69 16.87
C LEU A 675 22.84 4.48 17.69
N GLU A 676 22.72 4.52 19.02
CA GLU A 676 23.00 3.37 19.88
C GLU A 676 22.13 2.15 19.50
N TYR A 677 20.87 2.39 19.16
CA TYR A 677 19.99 1.34 18.66
C TYR A 677 20.48 0.74 17.34
N LEU A 678 21.01 1.54 16.41
CA LEU A 678 21.58 1.05 15.16
C LEU A 678 22.89 0.30 15.36
N ASP A 679 23.78 0.82 16.19
CA ASP A 679 25.08 0.21 16.46
C ASP A 679 24.93 -1.18 17.10
N ASN A 680 23.97 -1.32 18.03
CA ASN A 680 23.62 -2.63 18.64
C ASN A 680 23.04 -3.67 17.65
N MET A 681 22.83 -3.30 16.40
CA MET A 681 22.34 -4.20 15.34
C MET A 681 23.39 -4.63 14.33
N GLY A 682 24.64 -4.22 14.52
CA GLY A 682 25.67 -4.34 13.50
C GLY A 682 25.48 -3.25 12.44
N MET A 683 25.53 -1.99 12.83
CA MET A 683 25.71 -0.85 11.93
C MET A 683 26.91 -0.03 12.46
N PRO A 684 27.53 0.82 11.62
CA PRO A 684 28.89 0.70 11.09
C PRO A 684 30.05 0.40 12.09
N GLU A 685 31.05 -0.33 11.57
CA GLU A 685 32.15 -1.10 12.23
C GLU A 685 31.86 -2.57 12.52
N MET A 686 30.65 -3.06 12.22
CA MET A 686 30.15 -4.45 12.29
C MET A 686 31.16 -5.55 12.68
N PRO A 687 31.58 -5.63 13.96
CA PRO A 687 32.49 -6.67 14.43
C PRO A 687 31.80 -8.04 14.48
N ASP A 688 30.48 -8.09 14.38
CA ASP A 688 29.64 -9.30 14.35
C ASP A 688 29.23 -9.70 12.91
N GLY A 689 29.64 -8.94 11.91
CA GLY A 689 29.55 -9.29 10.50
C GLY A 689 28.23 -8.99 9.79
N GLY A 690 27.16 -8.52 10.45
CA GLY A 690 25.91 -8.32 9.72
C GLY A 690 24.78 -7.57 10.40
N VAL A 691 23.72 -7.32 9.62
CA VAL A 691 22.49 -6.68 10.10
C VAL A 691 21.61 -7.72 10.78
N ARG A 692 21.14 -7.44 11.99
CA ARG A 692 20.26 -8.36 12.75
C ARG A 692 18.78 -8.33 12.36
N PHE A 693 18.28 -7.22 11.81
CA PHE A 693 16.88 -7.08 11.41
C PHE A 693 16.72 -6.15 10.20
N THR A 694 16.13 -6.64 9.11
CA THR A 694 15.98 -5.89 7.85
C THR A 694 15.09 -4.66 7.99
N ASN A 695 14.03 -4.75 8.78
CA ASN A 695 13.07 -3.66 8.95
C ASN A 695 13.68 -2.39 9.56
N ARG A 696 14.82 -2.55 10.25
CA ARG A 696 15.48 -1.47 10.95
C ARG A 696 16.48 -0.74 10.04
N VAL A 697 16.78 -1.29 8.85
CA VAL A 697 17.50 -0.60 7.77
C VAL A 697 16.80 0.68 7.33
N MET A 698 15.48 0.77 7.50
CA MET A 698 14.76 2.01 7.23
C MET A 698 15.27 3.19 8.10
N LEU A 699 15.90 2.92 9.26
CA LEU A 699 16.51 3.95 10.10
C LEU A 699 17.92 4.37 9.64
N CYS A 700 18.50 3.71 8.64
CA CYS A 700 19.76 4.16 8.05
C CYS A 700 19.63 5.52 7.36
N ASP A 701 18.45 5.87 6.81
CA ASP A 701 18.19 7.20 6.24
C ASP A 701 18.29 8.33 7.29
N PRO A 702 17.51 8.32 8.39
CA PRO A 702 17.66 9.34 9.41
C PRO A 702 19.05 9.32 10.07
N ALA A 703 19.69 8.16 10.26
CA ALA A 703 21.04 8.09 10.81
C ALA A 703 22.11 8.71 9.90
N SER A 704 22.08 8.38 8.61
CA SER A 704 22.95 8.97 7.58
C SER A 704 22.79 10.50 7.56
N ARG A 705 21.56 11.01 7.62
CA ARG A 705 21.29 12.45 7.68
C ARG A 705 21.82 13.11 8.97
N LEU A 706 21.66 12.46 10.12
CA LEU A 706 22.07 13.00 11.43
C LEU A 706 23.59 12.96 11.66
N THR A 707 24.31 12.06 10.98
CA THR A 707 25.74 11.81 11.22
C THR A 707 26.64 12.18 10.05
N GLY A 708 26.12 12.16 8.82
CA GLY A 708 26.91 12.20 7.59
C GLY A 708 27.66 10.90 7.29
N ASP A 709 27.49 9.84 8.09
CA ASP A 709 28.21 8.58 7.91
C ASP A 709 27.62 7.77 6.75
N ARG A 710 28.38 7.73 5.65
CA ARG A 710 28.01 7.03 4.41
C ARG A 710 27.91 5.51 4.59
N ARG A 711 28.44 4.94 5.68
CA ARG A 711 28.38 3.49 5.93
C ARG A 711 26.94 3.03 6.15
N TYR A 712 26.09 3.83 6.81
CA TYR A 712 24.66 3.51 6.94
C TYR A 712 23.99 3.31 5.58
N ALA A 713 24.28 4.19 4.62
CA ALA A 713 23.77 4.09 3.25
C ALA A 713 24.28 2.84 2.52
N GLY A 714 25.56 2.50 2.72
CA GLY A 714 26.15 1.28 2.15
C GLY A 714 25.48 0.01 2.64
N VAL A 715 25.26 -0.13 3.95
CA VAL A 715 24.61 -1.32 4.51
C VAL A 715 23.14 -1.40 4.08
N ALA A 716 22.44 -0.27 4.04
CA ALA A 716 21.06 -0.24 3.59
C ALA A 716 20.91 -0.70 2.13
N PHE A 717 21.81 -0.24 1.27
CA PHE A 717 21.86 -0.64 -0.14
C PHE A 717 22.13 -2.14 -0.30
N ASP A 718 23.06 -2.69 0.49
CA ASP A 718 23.35 -4.12 0.46
C ASP A 718 22.10 -4.94 0.83
N VAL A 719 21.41 -4.61 1.93
CA VAL A 719 20.17 -5.29 2.30
C VAL A 719 19.10 -5.16 1.21
N ALA A 720 18.94 -3.99 0.60
CA ALA A 720 18.00 -3.80 -0.51
C ALA A 720 18.28 -4.73 -1.70
N ARG A 721 19.55 -4.86 -2.13
CA ARG A 721 19.96 -5.80 -3.18
C ARG A 721 19.58 -7.25 -2.83
N SER A 722 19.88 -7.66 -1.59
CA SER A 722 19.57 -9.00 -1.07
C SER A 722 18.07 -9.30 -1.10
N LEU A 723 17.26 -8.34 -0.65
CA LEU A 723 15.81 -8.51 -0.57
C LEU A 723 15.18 -8.54 -1.96
N ALA A 724 15.67 -7.72 -2.89
CA ALA A 724 15.23 -7.73 -4.28
C ALA A 724 15.54 -9.06 -4.98
N ASP A 725 16.72 -9.63 -4.72
CA ASP A 725 17.13 -10.95 -5.20
C ASP A 725 16.25 -12.11 -4.72
N LEU A 726 15.47 -11.87 -3.66
CA LEU A 726 14.55 -12.83 -3.07
C LEU A 726 13.07 -12.53 -3.37
N VAL A 727 12.77 -11.59 -4.26
CA VAL A 727 11.42 -11.44 -4.81
C VAL A 727 11.33 -12.36 -6.02
N PRO A 728 10.45 -13.37 -6.06
CA PRO A 728 10.41 -14.26 -7.22
C PRO A 728 9.98 -13.53 -8.50
N GLU A 729 10.26 -14.11 -9.65
CA GLU A 729 9.63 -13.70 -10.91
C GLU A 729 8.12 -13.96 -10.82
N VAL A 730 7.36 -12.92 -11.13
CA VAL A 730 5.90 -12.90 -11.07
C VAL A 730 5.38 -12.52 -12.44
N ASP A 731 4.66 -13.45 -13.09
CA ASP A 731 3.87 -13.10 -14.26
C ASP A 731 2.61 -12.35 -13.82
N ALA A 732 2.68 -11.02 -13.84
CA ALA A 732 1.56 -10.16 -13.51
C ALA A 732 0.59 -9.94 -14.70
N SER A 733 0.86 -10.51 -15.89
CA SER A 733 0.08 -10.24 -17.10
C SER A 733 -1.24 -11.03 -17.15
N ASN A 734 -1.33 -12.16 -16.46
CA ASN A 734 -2.45 -13.10 -16.57
C ASN A 734 -3.51 -12.98 -15.46
N GLY A 735 -3.51 -11.91 -14.66
CA GLY A 735 -4.53 -11.68 -13.61
C GLY A 735 -4.52 -12.67 -12.44
N ILE A 736 -3.77 -13.77 -12.53
CA ILE A 736 -3.52 -14.70 -11.43
C ILE A 736 -2.44 -14.08 -10.54
N SER A 737 -2.83 -13.54 -9.39
CA SER A 737 -1.84 -13.10 -8.40
C SER A 737 -1.08 -14.33 -7.89
N PRO A 738 0.25 -14.40 -8.08
CA PRO A 738 1.03 -15.48 -7.51
C PRO A 738 0.83 -15.50 -5.99
N GLN A 739 0.75 -16.70 -5.44
CA GLN A 739 0.81 -16.88 -4.01
C GLN A 739 2.18 -16.44 -3.52
N ILE A 740 2.21 -15.44 -2.66
CA ILE A 740 3.44 -14.90 -2.12
C ILE A 740 3.35 -15.00 -0.60
N PRO A 741 4.38 -15.54 0.07
CA PRO A 741 4.32 -15.94 1.47
C PRO A 741 4.30 -14.76 2.47
N PHE A 742 3.99 -13.55 2.02
CA PHE A 742 4.00 -12.34 2.84
C PHE A 742 2.57 -11.89 3.13
N SER A 743 2.28 -11.64 4.41
CA SER A 743 1.01 -11.09 4.86
C SER A 743 1.22 -9.90 5.79
N GLY A 744 0.26 -8.97 5.78
CA GLY A 744 0.10 -7.86 6.71
C GLY A 744 1.34 -7.02 6.89
N ASN A 745 1.83 -6.98 8.13
CA ASN A 745 2.91 -6.09 8.54
C ASN A 745 4.26 -6.36 7.86
N GLY A 746 4.53 -7.60 7.47
CA GLY A 746 5.80 -7.99 6.85
C GLY A 746 5.97 -7.45 5.43
N TYR A 747 4.87 -7.23 4.72
CA TYR A 747 4.89 -6.84 3.32
C TYR A 747 5.59 -5.48 3.11
N PHE A 748 5.10 -4.42 3.72
CA PHE A 748 5.76 -3.10 3.64
C PHE A 748 7.06 -3.08 4.46
N ARG A 749 7.02 -3.49 5.73
CA ARG A 749 8.11 -3.18 6.67
C ARG A 749 9.33 -4.10 6.57
N TRP A 750 9.18 -5.33 6.05
CA TRP A 750 10.31 -6.28 5.92
C TRP A 750 10.88 -6.37 4.52
N ARG A 751 10.10 -5.99 3.50
CA ARG A 751 10.47 -6.13 2.10
C ARG A 751 10.48 -4.78 1.38
N LEU A 752 9.30 -4.25 1.08
CA LEU A 752 9.20 -3.10 0.18
C LEU A 752 9.90 -1.85 0.75
N GLY A 753 9.59 -1.47 1.99
CA GLY A 753 10.19 -0.31 2.67
C GLY A 753 11.72 -0.36 2.74
N PRO A 754 12.34 -1.46 3.23
CA PRO A 754 13.79 -1.63 3.20
C PRO A 754 14.41 -1.54 1.80
N ILE A 755 13.77 -2.11 0.76
CA ILE A 755 14.26 -2.00 -0.62
C ILE A 755 14.19 -0.53 -1.07
N LEU A 756 13.05 0.14 -0.88
CA LEU A 756 12.84 1.54 -1.29
C LEU A 756 13.85 2.48 -0.62
N VAL A 757 14.04 2.37 0.69
CA VAL A 757 14.97 3.21 1.46
C VAL A 757 16.42 2.88 1.11
N GLY A 758 16.79 1.60 1.07
CA GLY A 758 18.16 1.18 0.77
C GLY A 758 18.62 1.56 -0.63
N LEU A 759 17.73 1.44 -1.62
CA LEU A 759 17.96 1.91 -2.98
C LEU A 759 18.22 3.42 -3.02
N ALA A 760 17.36 4.21 -2.36
CA ALA A 760 17.50 5.66 -2.32
C ALA A 760 18.79 6.11 -1.63
N GLN A 761 19.16 5.46 -0.52
CA GLN A 761 20.42 5.71 0.17
C GLN A 761 21.62 5.34 -0.69
N GLY A 762 21.60 4.19 -1.37
CA GLY A 762 22.72 3.81 -2.23
C GLY A 762 22.91 4.78 -3.40
N ARG A 763 21.81 5.22 -4.01
CA ARG A 763 21.84 6.21 -5.09
C ARG A 763 22.39 7.55 -4.63
N SER A 764 22.01 8.03 -3.44
CA SER A 764 22.43 9.34 -2.93
C SER A 764 23.94 9.47 -2.75
N ILE A 765 24.65 8.35 -2.59
CA ILE A 765 26.11 8.28 -2.47
C ILE A 765 26.79 7.61 -3.68
N GLY A 766 26.08 7.41 -4.80
CA GLY A 766 26.64 6.93 -6.06
C GLY A 766 26.99 5.44 -6.11
N LEU A 767 26.32 4.60 -5.33
CA LEU A 767 26.55 3.16 -5.33
C LEU A 767 25.98 2.49 -6.57
N ARG A 768 26.77 1.56 -7.12
CA ARG A 768 26.42 0.73 -8.27
C ARG A 768 26.11 -0.70 -7.83
N ASN A 769 25.35 -1.42 -8.66
CA ASN A 769 24.97 -2.81 -8.40
C ASN A 769 26.15 -3.79 -8.35
N ASP A 770 27.22 -3.50 -9.09
CA ASP A 770 28.44 -4.31 -9.20
C ASP A 770 29.38 -4.18 -7.99
N ARG A 771 29.11 -3.25 -7.06
CA ARG A 771 29.99 -3.04 -5.91
C ARG A 771 30.03 -4.28 -4.98
N PRO A 772 31.18 -4.59 -4.36
CA PRO A 772 31.24 -5.57 -3.28
C PRO A 772 30.30 -5.25 -2.12
N HIS A 773 29.79 -6.28 -1.45
CA HIS A 773 28.98 -6.11 -0.24
C HIS A 773 29.86 -5.73 0.95
N LEU A 774 29.38 -4.81 1.78
CA LEU A 774 29.97 -4.48 3.08
C LEU A 774 29.56 -5.50 4.15
N SER A 775 28.36 -6.07 4.06
CA SER A 775 27.87 -7.07 5.01
C SER A 775 28.53 -8.44 4.77
N HIS A 776 28.89 -9.13 5.84
CA HIS A 776 29.46 -10.48 5.83
C HIS A 776 28.80 -11.34 6.90
N ASP A 777 27.56 -11.72 6.61
CA ASP A 777 26.59 -12.11 7.61
C ASP A 777 26.13 -13.56 7.44
N THR A 778 26.71 -14.32 6.51
CA THR A 778 26.21 -15.64 6.13
C THR A 778 26.91 -16.77 6.89
N HIS A 779 26.12 -17.45 7.71
CA HIS A 779 26.48 -18.66 8.44
C HIS A 779 26.27 -19.88 7.54
N ILE A 780 27.27 -20.74 7.50
CA ILE A 780 27.28 -21.92 6.65
C ILE A 780 27.30 -23.15 7.53
N GLY A 781 26.31 -24.02 7.36
CA GLY A 781 26.21 -25.32 8.04
C GLY A 781 27.37 -26.24 7.64
N PHE A 782 27.84 -27.04 8.60
CA PHE A 782 28.99 -27.91 8.38
C PHE A 782 28.59 -29.36 8.07
N PRO A 783 29.41 -30.10 7.30
CA PRO A 783 29.28 -31.53 7.16
C PRO A 783 29.51 -32.24 8.51
N ALA A 784 28.79 -33.32 8.77
CA ALA A 784 29.07 -34.22 9.89
C ALA A 784 30.20 -35.20 9.52
N ASP A 785 31.43 -34.68 9.37
CA ASP A 785 32.64 -35.50 9.15
C ASP A 785 33.85 -34.98 9.95
N ASP A 786 34.85 -35.85 10.14
CA ASP A 786 36.07 -35.60 10.94
C ASP A 786 37.12 -34.74 10.22
N LYS A 787 36.77 -34.13 9.08
CA LYS A 787 37.70 -33.32 8.29
C LYS A 787 37.60 -31.85 8.68
N PRO A 788 38.62 -31.01 8.39
CA PRO A 788 38.47 -29.57 8.53
C PRO A 788 37.28 -29.09 7.70
N GLN A 789 36.34 -28.40 8.35
CA GLN A 789 35.12 -27.91 7.71
C GLN A 789 35.28 -26.46 7.22
N VAL A 790 36.27 -25.73 7.73
CA VAL A 790 36.64 -24.39 7.24
C VAL A 790 38.13 -24.36 6.97
N TYR A 791 38.53 -23.71 5.88
CA TYR A 791 39.92 -23.41 5.56
C TYR A 791 40.10 -21.91 5.50
N PHE A 792 41.24 -21.42 5.99
CA PHE A 792 41.58 -20.01 5.92
C PHE A 792 43.03 -19.80 5.45
N ARG A 793 43.25 -18.64 4.82
CA ARG A 793 44.55 -18.20 4.29
C ARG A 793 44.82 -16.76 4.73
N PRO A 794 45.75 -16.53 5.68
CA PRO A 794 46.03 -15.20 6.22
C PRO A 794 46.53 -14.21 5.16
N HIS A 795 46.17 -12.94 5.31
CA HIS A 795 46.68 -11.85 4.46
C HIS A 795 48.07 -11.34 4.89
N GLY A 796 48.46 -11.58 6.15
CA GLY A 796 49.76 -11.20 6.73
C GLY A 796 50.40 -12.32 7.54
N ASP A 797 51.67 -12.14 7.88
CA ASP A 797 52.41 -13.00 8.82
C ASP A 797 52.17 -12.55 10.27
N GLY A 798 52.28 -13.46 11.24
CA GLY A 798 52.20 -13.15 12.67
C GLY A 798 50.96 -13.75 13.36
N ASP A 799 50.42 -13.04 14.34
CA ASP A 799 49.22 -13.49 15.06
C ASP A 799 47.94 -13.10 14.29
N LEU A 800 47.02 -14.04 14.12
CA LEU A 800 45.73 -13.82 13.48
C LEU A 800 44.60 -13.87 14.51
N GLU A 801 43.97 -12.72 14.73
CA GLU A 801 42.72 -12.65 15.50
C GLU A 801 41.58 -13.27 14.69
N MET A 802 40.90 -14.24 15.28
CA MET A 802 39.75 -14.92 14.69
C MET A 802 38.54 -14.77 15.58
N LYS A 803 37.40 -14.51 14.93
CA LYS A 803 36.09 -14.49 15.55
C LYS A 803 35.19 -15.50 14.85
N VAL A 804 34.65 -16.43 15.63
CA VAL A 804 33.73 -17.45 15.17
C VAL A 804 32.38 -17.22 15.81
N ILE A 805 31.36 -17.01 14.98
CA ILE A 805 29.98 -16.84 15.40
C ILE A 805 29.22 -18.09 14.98
N LEU A 806 28.82 -18.89 15.95
CA LEU A 806 28.03 -20.08 15.74
C LEU A 806 26.54 -19.75 15.89
N ARG A 807 25.71 -20.42 15.10
CA ARG A 807 24.25 -20.29 15.11
C ARG A 807 23.57 -21.65 15.07
N GLU A 808 22.59 -21.85 15.94
CA GLU A 808 21.73 -23.03 15.94
C GLU A 808 20.41 -22.81 15.19
N THR A 809 19.95 -23.84 14.47
CA THR A 809 18.74 -23.77 13.64
C THR A 809 17.41 -24.01 14.40
N TRP A 810 17.41 -24.61 15.61
CA TRP A 810 16.20 -25.01 16.37
C TRP A 810 16.38 -24.97 17.91
N ASN A 811 15.29 -25.14 18.68
CA ASN A 811 15.22 -25.05 20.16
C ASN A 811 15.93 -26.21 20.91
N ALA A 812 17.03 -26.78 20.40
CA ALA A 812 17.78 -27.78 21.16
C ALA A 812 18.77 -27.10 22.12
N GLU A 813 19.32 -27.87 23.04
CA GLU A 813 20.49 -27.44 23.80
C GLU A 813 21.66 -27.35 22.84
N PHE A 814 22.25 -26.16 22.72
CA PHE A 814 23.43 -25.92 21.90
C PHE A 814 24.54 -26.90 22.32
N PRO A 815 24.94 -27.90 21.52
CA PRO A 815 25.93 -28.87 21.96
C PRO A 815 27.29 -28.17 22.13
N PRO A 816 28.15 -28.61 23.06
CA PRO A 816 29.49 -28.09 23.14
C PRO A 816 30.21 -28.29 21.80
N VAL A 817 30.80 -27.23 21.26
CA VAL A 817 31.55 -27.28 20.00
C VAL A 817 33.03 -27.09 20.33
N ARG A 818 33.88 -28.07 20.02
CA ARG A 818 35.33 -27.87 20.09
C ARG A 818 35.84 -27.34 18.77
N ILE A 819 36.59 -26.26 18.79
CA ILE A 819 37.24 -25.67 17.62
C ILE A 819 38.73 -26.00 17.69
N SER A 820 39.26 -26.67 16.67
CA SER A 820 40.67 -27.06 16.58
C SER A 820 41.29 -26.49 15.31
N VAL A 821 42.46 -25.83 15.43
CA VAL A 821 43.23 -25.33 14.27
C VAL A 821 44.22 -26.41 13.81
N ILE A 822 44.21 -26.72 12.52
CA ILE A 822 45.06 -27.73 11.88
C ILE A 822 46.08 -27.02 10.97
N GLY A 823 47.37 -27.31 11.15
CA GLY A 823 48.47 -26.76 10.33
C GLY A 823 49.30 -25.63 10.96
N ALA A 824 48.98 -25.20 12.19
CA ALA A 824 49.79 -24.28 13.00
C ALA A 824 50.95 -25.03 13.69
N ALA A 825 52.08 -24.36 13.89
CA ALA A 825 53.33 -24.97 14.40
C ALA A 825 53.36 -25.17 15.93
N SER A 826 52.46 -24.51 16.68
CA SER A 826 52.21 -24.75 18.09
C SER A 826 51.02 -25.72 18.27
N GLU A 827 51.00 -26.49 19.37
CA GLU A 827 49.94 -27.45 19.72
C GLU A 827 48.52 -26.97 19.33
N PRO A 828 47.60 -27.89 18.94
CA PRO A 828 46.27 -27.48 18.53
C PRO A 828 45.63 -26.66 19.65
N ALA A 829 45.44 -25.37 19.40
CA ALA A 829 44.67 -24.49 20.27
C ALA A 829 43.22 -24.98 20.20
N SER A 830 42.90 -26.02 20.95
CA SER A 830 41.56 -26.59 21.02
C SER A 830 40.75 -25.76 21.99
N LEU A 831 39.77 -25.02 21.49
CA LEU A 831 38.90 -24.19 22.29
C LEU A 831 37.55 -24.88 22.45
N LEU A 832 37.18 -25.22 23.69
CA LEU A 832 35.86 -25.78 23.98
C LEU A 832 34.85 -24.64 24.16
N VAL A 833 33.84 -24.63 23.29
CA VAL A 833 32.66 -23.78 23.44
C VAL A 833 31.64 -24.58 24.28
N PRO A 834 31.37 -24.24 25.55
CA PRO A 834 30.51 -25.04 26.41
C PRO A 834 29.05 -25.04 25.93
N GLY A 835 28.34 -26.16 26.12
CA GLY A 835 26.96 -26.34 25.67
C GLY A 835 25.89 -25.69 26.56
N GLN A 836 26.20 -25.45 27.84
CA GLN A 836 25.40 -24.63 28.75
C GLN A 836 26.32 -23.63 29.48
N GLY A 837 25.88 -22.38 29.61
CA GLY A 837 26.61 -21.32 30.31
C GLY A 837 26.82 -20.05 29.48
N ARG A 838 26.80 -18.91 30.15
CA ARG A 838 27.10 -17.60 29.57
C ARG A 838 28.61 -17.55 29.31
N LEU A 839 29.04 -17.52 28.06
CA LEU A 839 30.44 -17.23 27.71
C LEU A 839 30.78 -15.85 28.29
N ALA A 840 31.74 -15.83 29.22
CA ALA A 840 32.19 -14.65 29.93
C ALA A 840 33.04 -13.75 29.01
N ALA A 841 32.41 -13.10 28.04
CA ALA A 841 32.96 -11.97 27.27
C ALA A 841 31.90 -11.31 26.36
N VAL A 842 30.60 -11.35 26.72
CA VAL A 842 29.57 -10.62 25.96
C VAL A 842 28.87 -9.64 26.90
N ASP A 843 29.33 -8.39 26.91
CA ASP A 843 28.75 -7.31 27.70
C ASP A 843 27.30 -6.96 27.28
N ARG A 844 26.81 -7.47 26.13
CA ARG A 844 25.47 -7.17 25.62
C ARG A 844 24.76 -8.40 25.06
N VAL A 845 23.81 -8.94 25.83
CA VAL A 845 22.87 -9.97 25.37
C VAL A 845 21.62 -9.27 24.83
N LEU A 846 21.34 -9.42 23.53
CA LEU A 846 20.00 -9.08 23.03
C LEU A 846 19.01 -10.09 23.62
N PRO A 847 17.92 -9.65 24.27
CA PRO A 847 17.02 -10.50 25.07
C PRO A 847 16.19 -11.52 24.28
N LEU A 848 16.40 -11.66 22.97
CA LEU A 848 15.53 -12.43 22.07
C LEU A 848 16.22 -13.58 21.33
N ASP A 849 17.52 -13.82 21.50
CA ASP A 849 18.17 -14.85 20.70
C ASP A 849 19.30 -15.62 21.41
N THR A 850 18.92 -16.66 22.16
CA THR A 850 19.85 -17.63 22.78
C THR A 850 20.52 -18.56 21.76
N ARG A 851 20.30 -18.39 20.45
CA ARG A 851 20.80 -19.30 19.40
C ARG A 851 22.20 -18.97 18.87
N TRP A 852 22.80 -17.86 19.33
CA TRP A 852 24.11 -17.41 18.87
C TRP A 852 25.19 -17.65 19.94
N ARG A 853 26.37 -18.06 19.51
CA ARG A 853 27.57 -18.13 20.35
C ARG A 853 28.72 -17.46 19.61
N THR A 854 29.34 -16.47 20.23
CA THR A 854 30.51 -15.79 19.68
C THR A 854 31.74 -16.22 20.46
N VAL A 855 32.81 -16.54 19.74
CA VAL A 855 34.06 -16.98 20.30
C VAL A 855 35.17 -16.23 19.58
N GLU A 856 36.04 -15.59 20.34
CA GLU A 856 37.18 -14.84 19.82
C GLU A 856 38.46 -15.51 20.35
N PHE A 857 39.41 -15.77 19.46
CA PHE A 857 40.69 -16.38 19.80
C PHE A 857 41.79 -16.01 18.79
N THR A 858 43.04 -16.08 19.22
CA THR A 858 44.21 -15.79 18.39
C THR A 858 44.85 -17.07 17.86
N VAL A 859 45.10 -17.15 16.56
CA VAL A 859 45.98 -18.18 15.96
C VAL A 859 47.39 -17.62 15.88
N LYS A 860 48.33 -18.25 16.59
CA LYS A 860 49.72 -17.79 16.67
C LYS A 860 50.53 -18.19 15.42
N ASP A 861 51.50 -17.34 15.07
CA ASP A 861 52.54 -17.61 14.06
C ASP A 861 52.00 -18.09 12.70
N VAL A 862 50.94 -17.44 12.22
CA VAL A 862 50.42 -17.70 10.88
C VAL A 862 51.34 -17.12 9.80
N GLN A 863 51.39 -17.78 8.64
CA GLN A 863 52.17 -17.36 7.48
C GLN A 863 51.22 -16.91 6.37
N LYS A 864 51.52 -15.74 5.80
CA LYS A 864 50.79 -15.19 4.67
C LYS A 864 50.73 -16.20 3.54
N GLY A 865 49.53 -16.43 3.01
CA GLY A 865 49.32 -17.31 1.86
C GLY A 865 49.29 -18.81 2.18
N LYS A 866 49.71 -19.24 3.39
CA LYS A 866 49.60 -20.64 3.82
C LYS A 866 48.14 -20.97 4.19
N THR A 867 47.69 -22.17 3.82
CA THR A 867 46.34 -22.66 4.12
C THR A 867 46.31 -23.40 5.46
N TYR A 868 45.36 -23.04 6.32
CA TYR A 868 45.10 -23.67 7.62
C TYR A 868 43.67 -24.21 7.66
N GLY A 869 43.42 -25.24 8.47
CA GLY A 869 42.09 -25.82 8.67
C GLY A 869 41.51 -25.47 10.04
N LEU A 870 40.21 -25.25 10.12
CA LEU A 870 39.44 -25.26 11.37
C LEU A 870 38.52 -26.49 11.37
N HIS A 871 38.62 -27.26 12.45
CA HIS A 871 37.78 -28.42 12.69
C HIS A 871 36.82 -28.15 13.86
N PHE A 872 35.55 -28.48 13.66
CA PHE A 872 34.46 -28.34 14.63
C PHE A 872 34.01 -29.73 15.08
N GLU A 873 34.28 -30.11 16.33
CA GLU A 873 33.81 -31.36 16.93
C GLU A 873 32.53 -31.10 17.76
N GLY A 874 31.56 -32.02 17.71
CA GLY A 874 30.30 -31.92 18.48
C GLY A 874 29.19 -31.09 17.81
N GLY A 875 29.47 -30.43 16.68
CA GLY A 875 28.46 -29.81 15.82
C GLY A 875 27.73 -30.83 14.94
N ASN A 876 26.47 -30.59 14.63
CA ASN A 876 25.73 -31.31 13.60
C ASN A 876 25.33 -30.34 12.46
N SER A 877 24.65 -30.85 11.41
CA SER A 877 24.19 -30.02 10.28
C SER A 877 23.20 -28.90 10.66
N ASN A 878 22.73 -28.88 11.91
CA ASN A 878 21.88 -27.82 12.47
C ASN A 878 22.68 -26.68 13.13
N VAL A 879 24.02 -26.73 13.11
CA VAL A 879 24.89 -25.65 13.55
C VAL A 879 25.64 -25.10 12.34
N GLY A 880 25.55 -23.77 12.13
CA GLY A 880 26.35 -23.06 11.13
C GLY A 880 27.29 -22.07 11.78
N ALA A 881 28.44 -21.81 11.14
CA ALA A 881 29.31 -20.73 11.58
C ALA A 881 29.53 -19.66 10.52
N LEU A 882 29.78 -18.47 11.03
CA LEU A 882 30.41 -17.36 10.34
C LEU A 882 31.79 -17.17 10.97
N VAL A 883 32.84 -17.21 10.15
CA VAL A 883 34.22 -17.02 10.59
C VAL A 883 34.72 -15.69 10.04
N LEU A 884 35.14 -14.80 10.92
CA LEU A 884 35.63 -13.46 10.63
C LEU A 884 37.11 -13.38 11.06
N ALA A 885 37.99 -13.06 10.12
CA ALA A 885 39.42 -12.89 10.34
C ALA A 885 40.01 -12.06 9.19
N ASP A 886 41.22 -11.51 9.36
CA ASP A 886 41.99 -10.91 8.26
C ASP A 886 42.64 -11.99 7.38
N ALA A 887 41.78 -12.79 6.74
CA ALA A 887 42.14 -13.94 5.94
C ALA A 887 41.11 -14.19 4.83
N GLN A 888 41.51 -14.89 3.78
CA GLN A 888 40.57 -15.58 2.91
C GLN A 888 40.00 -16.79 3.68
N VAL A 889 38.70 -17.05 3.55
CA VAL A 889 38.00 -18.10 4.31
C VAL A 889 37.01 -18.82 3.40
N VAL A 890 37.14 -20.14 3.32
CA VAL A 890 36.19 -21.03 2.62
C VAL A 890 35.68 -22.13 3.53
N HIS A 891 34.40 -22.42 3.43
CA HIS A 891 33.72 -23.50 4.11
C HIS A 891 33.55 -24.67 3.15
N ARG A 892 33.65 -25.89 3.69
CA ARG A 892 33.39 -27.12 2.94
C ARG A 892 31.91 -27.44 2.93
N LEU A 893 31.37 -27.74 1.75
CA LEU A 893 30.01 -28.25 1.56
C LEU A 893 30.00 -29.78 1.56
N ALA A 894 28.97 -30.37 2.18
CA ALA A 894 28.62 -31.78 1.96
C ALA A 894 27.88 -31.90 0.63
N MET A 895 28.60 -32.15 -0.47
CA MET A 895 28.00 -32.29 -1.80
C MET A 895 26.88 -33.35 -1.79
N GLY A 896 25.72 -33.00 -2.37
CA GLY A 896 24.55 -33.88 -2.39
C GLY A 896 23.76 -33.96 -1.08
N GLN A 897 24.18 -33.28 -0.01
CA GLN A 897 23.44 -33.14 1.24
C GLN A 897 22.83 -31.73 1.38
N PRO A 898 21.68 -31.58 2.06
CA PRO A 898 21.13 -30.28 2.41
C PRO A 898 22.10 -29.49 3.31
N THR A 899 22.52 -28.30 2.87
CA THR A 899 23.33 -27.37 3.68
C THR A 899 22.46 -26.22 4.15
N ALA A 900 22.49 -25.96 5.46
CA ALA A 900 21.84 -24.79 6.04
C ALA A 900 22.64 -23.52 5.67
N LEU A 901 22.00 -22.62 4.95
CA LEU A 901 22.54 -21.29 4.65
C LEU A 901 21.70 -20.26 5.37
N GLN A 902 22.36 -19.54 6.26
CA GLN A 902 21.70 -18.70 7.25
C GLN A 902 22.39 -17.36 7.30
N ASN A 903 21.71 -16.33 7.78
CA ASN A 903 22.38 -15.07 7.99
C ASN A 903 22.06 -14.43 9.34
N HIS A 904 22.85 -13.41 9.66
CA HIS A 904 22.82 -12.72 10.93
C HIS A 904 21.45 -12.05 11.21
N ALA A 905 20.71 -11.69 10.15
CA ALA A 905 19.32 -11.26 10.26
C ALA A 905 18.37 -12.48 10.35
N GLY A 906 18.15 -12.97 11.57
CA GLY A 906 17.24 -14.08 11.86
C GLY A 906 15.80 -13.90 11.32
N GLN A 907 15.00 -14.98 11.34
CA GLN A 907 13.57 -15.16 10.98
C GLN A 907 12.97 -14.47 9.71
N TYR A 908 13.58 -13.47 9.08
CA TYR A 908 12.87 -12.50 8.22
C TYR A 908 13.40 -12.35 6.77
N HIS A 909 14.08 -13.38 6.24
CA HIS A 909 14.41 -13.52 4.81
C HIS A 909 15.28 -12.39 4.21
N SER A 910 16.26 -11.90 4.96
CA SER A 910 17.24 -10.87 4.60
C SER A 910 18.19 -11.21 3.46
N GLY A 911 18.17 -12.44 2.94
CA GLY A 911 19.07 -12.89 1.87
C GLY A 911 20.45 -13.23 2.40
N GLY A 912 20.67 -14.50 2.76
CA GLY A 912 22.01 -15.03 2.96
C GLY A 912 22.69 -15.21 1.60
N ARG A 913 23.99 -14.95 1.53
CA ARG A 913 24.75 -14.97 0.28
C ARG A 913 25.99 -15.82 0.41
N VAL A 914 26.22 -16.62 -0.61
CA VAL A 914 27.38 -17.47 -0.68
C VAL A 914 28.02 -17.40 -2.05
N PHE A 915 29.35 -17.47 -2.07
CA PHE A 915 30.17 -17.42 -3.27
C PHE A 915 30.80 -18.79 -3.51
N LEU A 916 30.67 -19.30 -4.73
CA LEU A 916 31.11 -20.63 -5.11
C LEU A 916 31.59 -20.63 -6.56
N LYS A 917 32.53 -21.52 -6.90
CA LYS A 917 33.08 -21.64 -8.25
C LYS A 917 32.53 -22.88 -8.95
N THR A 918 32.07 -22.71 -10.18
CA THR A 918 31.61 -23.82 -11.02
C THR A 918 32.79 -24.68 -11.47
N ASN A 919 32.61 -26.00 -11.51
CA ASN A 919 33.60 -26.95 -12.04
C ASN A 919 33.10 -27.71 -13.28
N ALA A 920 31.85 -27.46 -13.68
CA ALA A 920 31.21 -27.94 -14.90
C ALA A 920 30.35 -26.82 -15.51
N ASP A 921 29.90 -27.02 -16.74
CA ASP A 921 29.05 -26.04 -17.43
C ASP A 921 27.63 -25.94 -16.88
N LYS A 922 27.17 -27.03 -16.26
CA LYS A 922 25.83 -27.16 -15.66
C LYS A 922 25.93 -27.28 -14.15
N VAL A 923 25.07 -26.55 -13.45
CA VAL A 923 24.91 -26.62 -12.00
C VAL A 923 23.48 -27.01 -11.67
N THR A 924 23.33 -27.99 -10.78
CA THR A 924 22.01 -28.44 -10.30
C THR A 924 21.78 -27.98 -8.87
N VAL A 925 20.66 -27.29 -8.65
CA VAL A 925 20.23 -26.77 -7.36
C VAL A 925 18.91 -27.41 -6.97
N HIS A 926 18.84 -27.99 -5.77
CA HIS A 926 17.61 -28.50 -5.18
C HIS A 926 17.17 -27.60 -4.03
N ASN A 927 15.90 -27.19 -4.10
CA ASN A 927 15.26 -26.29 -3.16
C ASN A 927 14.08 -27.00 -2.47
N PHE A 928 14.38 -27.74 -1.40
CA PHE A 928 13.41 -28.60 -0.71
C PHE A 928 12.22 -27.87 -0.08
N ARG A 929 12.31 -26.55 0.12
CA ARG A 929 11.26 -25.78 0.80
C ARG A 929 10.51 -24.85 -0.14
N GLY A 930 10.87 -24.82 -1.42
CA GLY A 930 10.31 -23.88 -2.38
C GLY A 930 10.36 -22.45 -1.85
N LEU A 931 11.53 -21.98 -1.38
CA LEU A 931 11.72 -20.56 -1.04
C LEU A 931 12.54 -19.87 -2.13
N PRO A 932 12.30 -18.58 -2.42
CA PRO A 932 13.02 -17.90 -3.50
C PRO A 932 14.54 -17.90 -3.30
N PHE A 933 15.26 -18.06 -4.40
CA PHE A 933 16.70 -17.83 -4.52
C PHE A 933 17.05 -17.22 -5.89
N SER A 934 18.24 -16.64 -5.98
CA SER A 934 18.82 -16.18 -7.25
C SER A 934 20.28 -16.61 -7.37
N ILE A 935 20.77 -16.64 -8.61
CA ILE A 935 22.16 -16.89 -8.97
C ILE A 935 22.67 -15.67 -9.72
N ARG A 936 23.85 -15.18 -9.35
CA ARG A 936 24.53 -14.05 -9.97
C ARG A 936 25.95 -14.40 -10.39
N ASP A 937 26.46 -13.71 -11.39
CA ASP A 937 27.90 -13.68 -11.63
C ASP A 937 28.57 -12.93 -10.48
N ALA A 938 29.57 -13.53 -9.83
CA ALA A 938 30.17 -12.90 -8.65
C ALA A 938 31.04 -11.68 -8.99
N ASN A 939 31.52 -11.56 -10.24
CA ASN A 939 32.41 -10.49 -10.65
C ASN A 939 31.65 -9.28 -11.18
N THR A 940 30.64 -9.50 -12.01
CA THR A 940 29.83 -8.42 -12.59
C THR A 940 28.55 -8.13 -11.79
N TRP A 941 28.14 -9.07 -10.93
CA TRP A 941 26.85 -9.07 -10.24
C TRP A 941 25.64 -9.20 -11.18
N ASP A 942 25.84 -9.60 -12.44
CA ASP A 942 24.74 -9.82 -13.39
C ASP A 942 23.81 -10.94 -12.89
N LEU A 943 22.50 -10.77 -13.11
CA LEU A 943 21.52 -11.79 -12.75
C LEU A 943 21.62 -12.93 -13.76
N LEU A 944 21.97 -14.14 -13.29
CA LEU A 944 22.02 -15.35 -14.11
C LEU A 944 20.74 -16.17 -13.99
N TYR A 945 20.07 -16.09 -12.83
CA TYR A 945 18.80 -16.78 -12.57
C TYR A 945 18.09 -16.15 -11.37
N THR A 946 16.76 -16.13 -11.40
CA THR A 946 15.90 -15.88 -10.23
C THR A 946 14.74 -16.87 -10.24
N SER A 947 14.24 -17.22 -9.06
CA SER A 947 13.20 -18.24 -8.93
C SER A 947 11.84 -17.76 -9.50
N PRO A 948 11.14 -18.56 -10.33
CA PRO A 948 9.76 -18.28 -10.74
C PRO A 948 8.74 -18.73 -9.67
N LEU A 949 7.46 -18.44 -9.87
CA LEU A 949 6.35 -19.03 -9.11
C LEU A 949 5.39 -19.82 -10.01
N PRO A 950 4.96 -21.04 -9.64
CA PRO A 950 5.44 -21.85 -8.52
C PRO A 950 6.89 -22.33 -8.74
N MET A 951 7.62 -22.58 -7.64
CA MET A 951 9.03 -22.97 -7.71
C MET A 951 9.20 -24.47 -7.95
N PRO A 952 9.95 -24.90 -8.98
CA PRO A 952 10.35 -26.29 -9.12
C PRO A 952 11.30 -26.73 -7.98
N PRO A 953 11.19 -27.98 -7.49
CA PRO A 953 12.03 -28.47 -6.38
C PRO A 953 13.50 -28.67 -6.78
N GLU A 954 13.77 -28.79 -8.08
CA GLU A 954 15.10 -28.98 -8.67
C GLU A 954 15.19 -28.18 -9.96
N THR A 955 16.31 -27.49 -10.14
CA THR A 955 16.61 -26.69 -11.33
C THR A 955 18.02 -26.93 -11.82
N GLU A 956 18.18 -27.03 -13.14
CA GLU A 956 19.47 -27.09 -13.82
C GLU A 956 19.78 -25.74 -14.48
N HIS A 957 21.00 -25.26 -14.32
CA HIS A 957 21.43 -23.95 -14.81
C HIS A 957 22.69 -24.06 -15.65
N GLN A 958 22.66 -23.48 -16.85
CA GLN A 958 23.80 -23.37 -17.76
C GLN A 958 24.65 -22.14 -17.36
N LEU A 959 25.65 -22.35 -16.51
CA LEU A 959 26.46 -21.26 -15.93
C LEU A 959 27.89 -21.21 -16.48
N GLY A 960 28.32 -22.24 -17.22
CA GLY A 960 29.68 -22.36 -17.72
C GLY A 960 30.68 -22.80 -16.65
N LYS A 961 31.76 -23.46 -17.08
CA LYS A 961 32.83 -23.96 -16.21
C LYS A 961 33.75 -22.83 -15.70
N ASP A 962 34.34 -23.02 -14.52
CA ASP A 962 35.33 -22.15 -13.89
C ASP A 962 34.85 -20.72 -13.58
N ARG A 963 33.53 -20.51 -13.50
CA ARG A 963 32.90 -19.23 -13.17
C ARG A 963 32.70 -19.10 -11.67
N LEU A 964 33.06 -17.95 -11.10
CA LEU A 964 32.68 -17.61 -9.73
C LEU A 964 31.26 -17.04 -9.73
N ILE A 965 30.36 -17.67 -9.00
CA ILE A 965 28.95 -17.28 -8.88
C ILE A 965 28.59 -16.96 -7.43
N ALA A 966 27.56 -16.14 -7.26
CA ALA A 966 26.94 -15.88 -5.98
C ALA A 966 25.52 -16.47 -5.97
N ILE A 967 25.17 -17.20 -4.92
CA ILE A 967 23.79 -17.65 -4.68
C ILE A 967 23.23 -16.86 -3.50
N VAL A 968 22.06 -16.24 -3.70
CA VAL A 968 21.33 -15.50 -2.67
C VAL A 968 20.09 -16.29 -2.27
N VAL A 969 19.93 -16.59 -0.98
CA VAL A 969 18.87 -17.47 -0.45
C VAL A 969 18.13 -16.85 0.74
N ALA A 970 16.85 -17.18 0.91
CA ALA A 970 16.07 -16.75 2.08
C ALA A 970 16.57 -17.42 3.39
N SER A 971 17.05 -16.61 4.34
CA SER A 971 17.97 -17.03 5.42
C SER A 971 17.42 -17.81 6.62
N SER A 972 16.10 -17.79 6.88
CA SER A 972 15.56 -18.33 8.13
C SER A 972 15.15 -19.80 8.06
N ARG A 973 14.99 -20.35 6.85
CA ARG A 973 14.40 -21.67 6.63
C ARG A 973 14.98 -22.41 5.43
N ASN A 974 15.96 -21.87 4.69
CA ASN A 974 16.47 -22.54 3.51
C ASN A 974 17.51 -23.60 3.80
N TRP A 975 17.29 -24.74 3.17
CA TRP A 975 18.22 -25.83 3.04
C TRP A 975 18.50 -25.95 1.55
N LEU A 976 19.63 -25.41 1.13
CA LEU A 976 20.06 -25.52 -0.26
C LEU A 976 20.82 -26.84 -0.39
N LYS A 977 20.44 -27.68 -1.35
CA LYS A 977 21.26 -28.82 -1.74
C LYS A 977 21.78 -28.56 -3.14
N ILE A 978 23.08 -28.30 -3.22
CA ILE A 978 23.78 -28.29 -4.49
C ILE A 978 24.26 -29.73 -4.73
N THR A 979 23.79 -30.35 -5.80
CA THR A 979 24.09 -31.76 -6.10
C THR A 979 25.30 -31.95 -6.99
N SER A 980 25.58 -31.01 -7.88
CA SER A 980 26.65 -31.14 -8.88
C SER A 980 27.04 -29.80 -9.49
N GLY A 981 28.18 -29.78 -10.19
CA GLY A 981 28.61 -28.66 -11.05
C GLY A 981 29.41 -27.54 -10.38
N VAL A 982 29.69 -27.65 -9.08
CA VAL A 982 30.50 -26.68 -8.32
C VAL A 982 31.59 -27.37 -7.51
N HIS A 983 32.65 -26.64 -7.20
CA HIS A 983 33.61 -27.08 -6.18
C HIS A 983 32.91 -27.21 -4.81
N PRO A 984 33.36 -28.11 -3.92
CA PRO A 984 32.77 -28.30 -2.60
C PRO A 984 33.14 -27.17 -1.61
N TRP A 985 33.49 -25.99 -2.12
CA TRP A 985 34.04 -24.87 -1.36
C TRP A 985 33.22 -23.62 -1.58
N VAL A 986 32.85 -22.97 -0.48
CA VAL A 986 31.97 -21.81 -0.48
C VAL A 986 32.51 -20.73 0.44
N ALA A 987 32.38 -19.46 0.06
CA ALA A 987 32.81 -18.34 0.89
C ALA A 987 31.63 -17.42 1.21
N ALA A 988 31.67 -16.76 2.37
CA ALA A 988 30.72 -15.70 2.72
C ALA A 988 31.02 -14.37 2.02
N LYS A 989 32.26 -14.19 1.51
CA LYS A 989 32.71 -13.04 0.72
C LYS A 989 33.31 -13.49 -0.59
N ARG A 990 33.19 -12.65 -1.62
CA ARG A 990 33.75 -12.91 -2.95
C ARG A 990 35.27 -13.06 -2.89
N GLU A 991 35.95 -12.10 -2.29
CA GLU A 991 37.41 -12.03 -2.15
C GLU A 991 37.99 -13.12 -1.25
N SER A 992 37.16 -13.71 -0.40
CA SER A 992 37.55 -14.82 0.49
C SER A 992 37.56 -16.17 -0.22
N TRP A 993 37.02 -16.29 -1.43
CA TRP A 993 36.98 -17.58 -2.12
C TRP A 993 38.37 -17.97 -2.65
N PHE A 994 38.83 -19.17 -2.28
CA PHE A 994 40.02 -19.82 -2.84
C PHE A 994 39.81 -21.34 -2.92
N LEU A 995 40.66 -22.03 -3.67
CA LEU A 995 40.71 -23.50 -3.69
C LEU A 995 41.75 -23.97 -2.66
N PRO A 996 41.35 -24.64 -1.55
CA PRO A 996 42.29 -25.31 -0.65
C PRO A 996 43.02 -26.42 -1.41
N GLU A 997 44.35 -26.48 -1.26
CA GLU A 997 45.21 -27.50 -1.86
C GLU A 997 45.11 -28.85 -1.15
#